data_AF-A0A521IEU2-F1
#
_entry.id   AF-A0A521IEU2-F1
#
_cell.length_a   1.000
_cell.length_b   1.000
_cell.length_c   1.000
_cell.angle_alpha   90.00
_cell.angle_beta   90.00
_cell.angle_gamma   90.00
#
_symmetry.space_group_name_H-M   'P 1'
#
loop_
_entity.id
_entity.type
_entity.pdbx_description
1 polymer ?
#
loop_
_entity_poly.entity_id
_entity_poly.type
_entity_poly.pdbx_seq_one_letter_code
_entity_poly.pdbx_strand_id
1 'polypeptide(L)'
;MSVQAQEKRQSIWDTPLAALVNVNWDVVILVGILLIAAVTRFYDLGSAAWSHDEAIHTNWSYTLYKGQGFIHNPIYHGPLLYHLTALTFFLLGDNDFSARVMPVLFGLILIASPFLFRQWLGRRGWIITSVLFLISPVIAHYSRVDRHDIYVEVCVVLVALAIMKYLTTRRANWLYFGVAMLAFAFTAMETTFIFMALFGYFLAAIFTFDFFNRRTPQAKLANAVIAAVFGLVFALVAVVMFLYKKFTTRDQADDDDSKTKFGEFDVASFDLLLVLGTFIMPLGATPLFIKYVLQRDPTDYNSVLSISSSLGALIFFLLLSAAVGVMWNWRKWLICAAFFYPIMLVFFTTVFTNIAGIGSGFIGSLGYWISQQPVQRGSQPQYYYLMVTMPLYEYLPYLFGLIGIFYILARRSWKRAVIFGTVLLGLLAVEAYVWFTPGVIEWMTQNLPRFRGMDNLRAANESVLLLAILVPLFFGLAYNPDDESTRFPTLIGVWALGVLVLFSWAGEKMPWLNMHLTIPLAFVTGYFMNDVLDADWRDLIKRGALIMAIVLALGLAVLAFQYFFGPAPLTGTPLDDLARRSSTIVSILIIGVCAGIVVYIGMTLGLKNALRVVAATIFAILALFTVRTMASAAYYNKDMATETIVYAQGTPDVPATMREIEELSRRLCAQTDPDAKIKINCDNGTIKVAYDDDSSWPLVWYLRNYKNAQYYGKSPNAPFDAEVVIVGDANEDKVKPFLGNRYIKREMRLVWWPDESYKDLNWLKLFGGEDENGNIVEGVLQPDNFKKLVRDLWFYHQYENSLNNWPFVHRFAFYLRKDVANQLWEYAGVVPPAAEEKDPYEGKYLTNLQAKAVVTAPNVPFNAPKNMAVAPDGSLFVADTNNHRILKFDAARNFVQEWGEQGNGPGQFNEPWGIAIAQDGTVYVADTWNHRIQKFDANGNFLGSWGTFGDVGDAYDENLGELYGPRGIALDAKGNVWVTDTGNERVIEFSPDGTALNAFGGSGAEPGQFIEPVGIAIDKDGNFYVADTWNRRVQKFDPNFEPLEQFPVEGWDSQSVVNKPYIAVDAENNIYITDPEGFRVIKFSNDGKPRALWGIGGSNLADMQLPTGITIDANGNILVADAGNNRILIFGPVEQ
;
A
#
# COMPACT_ATOMS: atom_id res chain seq x y z
N MET A 1 38.09 45.92 -16.09
CA MET A 1 38.53 47.06 -15.26
C MET A 1 37.97 46.87 -13.86
N SER A 2 38.83 47.05 -12.87
CA SER A 2 38.66 46.75 -11.45
C SER A 2 37.76 47.76 -10.73
N VAL A 3 36.72 47.26 -10.06
CA VAL A 3 36.18 47.92 -8.86
C VAL A 3 36.06 46.85 -7.78
N GLN A 4 37.15 46.65 -7.04
CA GLN A 4 37.09 46.12 -5.69
C GLN A 4 36.47 47.21 -4.82
N ALA A 5 35.14 47.23 -4.71
CA ALA A 5 34.50 47.89 -3.59
C ALA A 5 34.53 46.90 -2.41
N GLN A 6 35.34 47.21 -1.40
CA GLN A 6 35.21 46.62 -0.06
C GLN A 6 33.80 46.91 0.45
N GLU A 7 32.87 45.97 0.29
CA GLU A 7 31.66 45.93 1.10
C GLU A 7 32.08 45.60 2.54
N LYS A 8 32.16 46.64 3.38
CA LYS A 8 32.12 46.49 4.84
C LYS A 8 30.93 45.62 5.18
N ARG A 9 31.18 44.44 5.79
CA ARG A 9 30.13 43.61 6.40
C ARG A 9 29.44 44.43 7.48
N GLN A 10 28.30 45.04 7.16
CA GLN A 10 27.35 45.47 8.18
C GLN A 10 26.71 44.22 8.79
N SER A 11 26.62 44.19 10.13
CA SER A 11 25.90 43.14 10.85
C SER A 11 24.44 43.13 10.41
N ILE A 12 23.81 41.95 10.34
CA ILE A 12 22.38 41.84 10.02
C ILE A 12 21.52 42.61 11.04
N TRP A 13 22.05 42.77 12.26
CA TRP A 13 21.46 43.51 13.37
C TRP A 13 21.56 45.04 13.21
N ASP A 14 22.48 45.52 12.37
CA ASP A 14 22.68 46.96 12.11
C ASP A 14 21.99 47.43 10.82
N THR A 15 21.38 46.49 10.07
CA THR A 15 20.63 46.79 8.85
C THR A 15 19.17 47.05 9.22
N PRO A 16 18.59 48.23 8.93
CA PRO A 16 17.17 48.47 9.15
C PRO A 16 16.33 47.37 8.49
N LEU A 17 15.29 46.86 9.15
CA LEU A 17 14.42 45.80 8.58
C LEU A 17 13.87 46.18 7.19
N ALA A 18 13.62 47.47 6.97
CA ALA A 18 13.20 48.03 5.69
C ALA A 18 14.30 48.01 4.60
N ALA A 19 15.59 48.08 4.98
CA ALA A 19 16.72 47.93 4.06
C ALA A 19 17.01 46.46 3.71
N LEU A 20 16.55 45.51 4.53
CA LEU A 20 16.57 44.06 4.23
C LEU A 20 15.52 43.67 3.18
N VAL A 21 14.48 44.49 2.97
CA VAL A 21 13.42 44.25 1.98
C VAL A 21 13.39 45.40 0.97
N ASN A 22 14.32 45.38 0.02
CA ASN A 22 14.24 46.28 -1.12
C ASN A 22 13.11 45.80 -2.05
N VAL A 23 11.89 46.30 -1.83
CA VAL A 23 10.68 45.91 -2.58
C VAL A 23 10.82 46.36 -4.02
N ASN A 24 11.28 45.46 -4.88
CA ASN A 24 11.26 45.62 -6.31
C ASN A 24 10.09 44.83 -6.92
N TRP A 25 9.79 45.10 -8.20
CA TRP A 25 8.70 44.40 -8.89
C TRP A 25 8.87 42.88 -8.94
N ASP A 26 10.10 42.36 -8.89
CA ASP A 26 10.32 40.91 -8.88
C ASP A 26 9.88 40.29 -7.55
N VAL A 27 10.14 40.96 -6.42
CA VAL A 27 9.62 40.56 -5.10
C VAL A 27 8.10 40.64 -5.07
N VAL A 28 7.51 41.72 -5.62
CA VAL A 28 6.04 41.85 -5.69
C VAL A 28 5.41 40.71 -6.50
N ILE A 29 5.99 40.36 -7.65
CA ILE A 29 5.51 39.25 -8.49
C ILE A 29 5.66 37.91 -7.74
N LEU A 30 6.79 37.67 -7.08
CA LEU A 30 7.00 36.45 -6.28
C LEU A 30 5.96 36.32 -5.17
N VAL A 31 5.71 37.40 -4.42
CA VAL A 31 4.68 37.42 -3.36
C VAL A 31 3.30 37.16 -3.95
N GLY A 32 2.96 37.76 -5.11
CA GLY A 32 1.71 37.49 -5.80
C GLY A 32 1.54 36.02 -6.19
N ILE A 33 2.58 35.40 -6.76
CA ILE A 33 2.59 33.97 -7.09
C ILE A 33 2.41 33.12 -5.83
N LEU A 34 3.10 33.45 -4.74
CA LEU A 34 3.03 32.70 -3.48
C LEU A 34 1.70 32.85 -2.77
N LEU A 35 1.02 34.00 -2.87
CA LEU A 35 -0.33 34.16 -2.35
C LEU A 35 -1.33 33.28 -3.11
N ILE A 36 -1.25 33.24 -4.44
CA ILE A 36 -2.08 32.34 -5.26
C ILE A 36 -1.74 30.88 -4.94
N ALA A 37 -0.45 30.55 -4.79
CA ALA A 37 0.00 29.22 -4.40
C ALA A 37 -0.56 28.82 -3.02
N ALA A 38 -0.47 29.70 -2.02
CA ALA A 38 -1.00 29.42 -0.68
C ALA A 38 -2.52 29.18 -0.72
N VAL A 39 -3.27 30.03 -1.43
CA VAL A 39 -4.72 29.84 -1.57
C VAL A 39 -5.04 28.50 -2.23
N THR A 40 -4.40 28.20 -3.36
CA THR A 40 -4.67 26.95 -4.09
C THR A 40 -4.25 25.72 -3.31
N ARG A 41 -3.09 25.73 -2.63
CA ARG A 41 -2.58 24.55 -1.92
C ARG A 41 -3.29 24.27 -0.59
N PHE A 42 -3.69 25.30 0.16
CA PHE A 42 -4.44 25.11 1.41
C PHE A 42 -5.94 24.91 1.23
N TYR A 43 -6.49 25.20 0.05
CA TYR A 43 -7.91 25.01 -0.22
C TYR A 43 -8.30 23.54 -0.04
N ASP A 44 -9.33 23.28 0.78
CA ASP A 44 -9.97 21.97 0.94
C ASP A 44 -9.01 20.79 1.21
N LEU A 45 -8.02 21.03 2.06
CA LEU A 45 -6.91 20.10 2.33
C LEU A 45 -7.34 18.88 3.17
N GLY A 46 -8.30 19.03 4.08
CA GLY A 46 -8.69 18.00 5.05
C GLY A 46 -9.82 17.06 4.63
N SER A 47 -10.49 17.28 3.49
CA SER A 47 -11.67 16.49 3.10
C SER A 47 -11.37 15.31 2.18
N ALA A 48 -10.18 15.27 1.58
CA ALA A 48 -9.80 14.21 0.64
C ALA A 48 -9.53 12.90 1.38
N ALA A 49 -10.00 11.79 0.83
CA ALA A 49 -9.79 10.45 1.35
C ALA A 49 -8.29 10.12 1.38
N TRP A 50 -7.86 9.38 2.40
CA TRP A 50 -6.48 8.92 2.53
C TRP A 50 -6.18 7.85 1.49
N SER A 51 -5.05 7.98 0.79
CA SER A 51 -4.50 6.85 0.02
C SER A 51 -3.86 5.83 0.96
N HIS A 52 -3.62 4.63 0.44
CA HIS A 52 -2.95 3.56 1.19
C HIS A 52 -1.61 4.04 1.79
N ASP A 53 -0.74 4.60 0.96
CA ASP A 53 0.59 5.05 1.40
C ASP A 53 0.53 6.28 2.32
N GLU A 54 -0.39 7.20 2.04
CA GLU A 54 -0.55 8.41 2.84
C GLU A 54 -1.01 8.08 4.28
N ALA A 55 -1.88 7.09 4.44
CA ALA A 55 -2.30 6.59 5.76
C ALA A 55 -1.15 5.94 6.53
N ILE A 56 -0.25 5.21 5.85
CA ILE A 56 0.95 4.62 6.48
C ILE A 56 1.86 5.74 7.02
N HIS A 57 2.15 6.74 6.20
CA HIS A 57 3.04 7.83 6.56
C HIS A 57 2.52 8.62 7.77
N THR A 58 1.23 8.94 7.76
CA THR A 58 0.58 9.68 8.83
C THR A 58 0.45 8.87 10.11
N ASN A 59 0.13 7.58 10.01
CA ASN A 59 0.04 6.71 11.18
C ASN A 59 1.38 6.60 11.91
N TRP A 60 2.48 6.36 11.21
CA TRP A 60 3.81 6.32 11.84
C TRP A 60 4.24 7.68 12.40
N SER A 61 3.89 8.77 11.72
CA SER A 61 4.10 10.13 12.23
C SER A 61 3.32 10.38 13.53
N TYR A 62 2.11 9.84 13.63
CA TYR A 62 1.28 9.91 14.83
C TYR A 62 1.87 9.08 15.98
N THR A 63 2.33 7.85 15.72
CA THR A 63 3.05 7.02 16.71
C THR A 63 4.27 7.75 17.26
N LEU A 64 5.04 8.41 16.39
CA LEU A 64 6.18 9.24 16.78
C LEU A 64 5.75 10.43 17.65
N TYR A 65 4.70 11.16 17.24
CA TYR A 65 4.12 12.27 17.99
C TYR A 65 3.63 11.85 19.39
N LYS A 66 3.03 10.66 19.51
CA LYS A 66 2.54 10.10 20.79
C LYS A 66 3.64 9.62 21.72
N GLY A 67 4.91 9.66 21.30
CA GLY A 67 6.04 9.19 22.09
C GLY A 67 6.17 7.66 22.14
N GLN A 68 5.47 6.94 21.26
CA GLN A 68 5.56 5.48 21.13
C GLN A 68 6.78 5.03 20.31
N GLY A 69 7.51 5.99 19.72
CA GLY A 69 8.72 5.77 18.95
C GLY A 69 8.46 5.54 17.46
N PHE A 70 9.54 5.49 16.68
CA PHE A 70 9.53 5.12 15.27
C PHE A 70 10.82 4.34 14.98
N ILE A 71 10.70 3.22 14.28
CA ILE A 71 11.85 2.41 13.87
C ILE A 71 11.96 2.50 12.37
N HIS A 72 12.99 3.22 11.90
CA HIS A 72 13.26 3.35 10.47
C HIS A 72 13.54 1.99 9.83
N ASN A 73 12.72 1.65 8.84
CA ASN A 73 12.87 0.52 7.94
C ASN A 73 12.94 1.07 6.50
N PRO A 74 13.85 0.59 5.63
CA PRO A 74 13.95 1.08 4.25
C PRO A 74 12.65 0.95 3.42
N ILE A 75 11.75 0.03 3.80
CA ILE A 75 10.40 -0.07 3.21
C ILE A 75 9.62 1.25 3.31
N TYR A 76 9.85 2.01 4.38
CA TYR A 76 9.13 3.25 4.70
C TYR A 76 9.81 4.51 4.16
N HIS A 77 10.84 4.36 3.31
CA HIS A 77 11.65 5.47 2.80
C HIS A 77 12.25 6.35 3.92
N GLY A 78 12.63 7.58 3.58
CA GLY A 78 13.40 8.43 4.46
C GLY A 78 12.63 9.00 5.66
N PRO A 79 13.26 9.08 6.85
CA PRO A 79 12.64 9.54 8.11
C PRO A 79 12.17 11.02 8.13
N LEU A 80 12.61 11.87 7.19
CA LEU A 80 12.35 13.31 7.21
C LEU A 80 10.85 13.64 7.23
N LEU A 81 10.06 12.95 6.39
CA LEU A 81 8.61 13.13 6.33
C LEU A 81 7.99 12.93 7.70
N TYR A 82 8.27 11.78 8.33
CA TYR A 82 7.67 11.40 9.60
C TYR A 82 7.93 12.41 10.71
N HIS A 83 9.15 12.94 10.77
CA HIS A 83 9.51 13.98 11.74
C HIS A 83 8.82 15.32 11.47
N LEU A 84 8.67 15.73 10.19
CA LEU A 84 7.98 16.97 9.83
C LEU A 84 6.47 16.88 10.08
N THR A 85 5.85 15.76 9.75
CA THR A 85 4.43 15.52 10.01
C THR A 85 4.18 15.43 11.52
N ALA A 86 5.02 14.72 12.29
CA ALA A 86 4.93 14.68 13.75
C ALA A 86 5.11 16.06 14.40
N LEU A 87 6.04 16.89 13.88
CA LEU A 87 6.20 18.28 14.32
C LEU A 87 4.92 19.09 14.06
N THR A 88 4.22 18.80 12.97
CA THR A 88 2.97 19.49 12.65
C THR A 88 1.83 19.08 13.58
N PHE A 89 1.74 17.79 13.92
CA PHE A 89 0.82 17.31 14.95
C PHE A 89 1.13 17.94 16.31
N PHE A 90 2.41 18.11 16.65
CA PHE A 90 2.80 18.82 17.86
C PHE A 90 2.34 20.29 17.89
N LEU A 91 2.39 20.98 16.76
CA LEU A 91 2.05 22.41 16.66
C LEU A 91 0.54 22.67 16.50
N LEU A 92 -0.18 21.82 15.76
CA LEU A 92 -1.54 22.07 15.28
C LEU A 92 -2.57 21.00 15.72
N GLY A 93 -2.14 19.96 16.45
CA GLY A 93 -2.93 18.77 16.79
C GLY A 93 -2.97 17.75 15.64
N ASP A 94 -3.36 16.50 15.93
CA ASP A 94 -3.47 15.43 14.94
C ASP A 94 -4.85 15.43 14.25
N ASN A 95 -4.90 15.91 13.01
CA ASN A 95 -6.12 15.91 12.21
C ASN A 95 -5.76 15.86 10.71
N ASP A 96 -6.77 15.69 9.86
CA ASP A 96 -6.53 15.48 8.44
C ASP A 96 -5.90 16.69 7.74
N PHE A 97 -6.23 17.90 8.22
CA PHE A 97 -5.62 19.13 7.72
C PHE A 97 -4.15 19.24 8.12
N SER A 98 -3.84 19.04 9.41
CA SER A 98 -2.48 19.23 9.94
C SER A 98 -1.49 18.24 9.32
N ALA A 99 -1.90 17.00 9.05
CA ALA A 99 -1.07 15.99 8.40
C ALA A 99 -0.50 16.43 7.03
N ARG A 100 -1.24 17.28 6.30
CA ARG A 100 -0.91 17.72 4.93
C ARG A 100 -0.28 19.12 4.86
N VAL A 101 -0.06 19.80 5.99
CA VAL A 101 0.52 21.17 5.99
C VAL A 101 1.97 21.18 5.52
N MET A 102 2.80 20.21 5.92
CA MET A 102 4.23 20.19 5.53
C MET A 102 4.45 19.99 4.03
N PRO A 103 3.74 19.06 3.35
CA PRO A 103 3.76 18.99 1.89
C PRO A 103 3.40 20.33 1.21
N VAL A 104 2.41 21.05 1.74
CA VAL A 104 2.00 22.36 1.23
C VAL A 104 3.12 23.39 1.38
N LEU A 105 3.76 23.48 2.56
CA LEU A 105 4.86 24.41 2.80
C LEU A 105 6.05 24.13 1.88
N PHE A 106 6.41 22.86 1.69
CA PHE A 106 7.45 22.48 0.74
C PHE A 106 7.05 22.76 -0.71
N GLY A 107 5.77 22.59 -1.06
CA GLY A 107 5.22 23.05 -2.35
C GLY A 107 5.39 24.55 -2.59
N LEU A 108 5.17 25.40 -1.57
CA LEU A 108 5.41 26.84 -1.67
C LEU A 108 6.89 27.17 -1.85
N ILE A 109 7.79 26.46 -1.14
CA ILE A 109 9.24 26.61 -1.31
C ILE A 109 9.65 26.21 -2.73
N LEU A 110 9.12 25.11 -3.26
CA LEU A 110 9.39 24.65 -4.62
C LEU A 110 8.96 25.71 -5.64
N ILE A 111 7.74 26.25 -5.53
CA ILE A 111 7.21 27.31 -6.41
C ILE A 111 8.06 28.59 -6.34
N ALA A 112 8.59 28.94 -5.16
CA ALA A 112 9.48 30.09 -4.99
C ALA A 112 10.89 29.88 -5.56
N SER A 113 11.37 28.63 -5.58
CA SER A 113 12.76 28.29 -5.86
C SER A 113 13.31 28.81 -7.19
N PRO A 114 12.55 28.91 -8.32
CA PRO A 114 13.07 29.45 -9.58
C PRO A 114 13.55 30.90 -9.47
N PHE A 115 13.00 31.69 -8.54
CA PHE A 115 13.46 33.05 -8.26
C PHE A 115 14.96 33.10 -7.86
N LEU A 116 15.47 32.04 -7.23
CA LEU A 116 16.89 31.92 -6.87
C LEU A 116 17.78 31.72 -8.11
N PHE A 117 17.20 31.25 -9.22
CA PHE A 117 17.86 31.05 -10.51
C PHE A 117 17.69 32.24 -11.49
N ARG A 118 17.08 33.35 -11.06
CA ARG A 118 16.78 34.54 -11.91
C ARG A 118 17.96 35.07 -12.72
N GLN A 119 19.19 34.91 -12.24
CA GLN A 119 20.39 35.36 -12.95
C GLN A 119 20.70 34.53 -14.20
N TRP A 120 20.23 33.28 -14.27
CA TRP A 120 20.42 32.38 -15.41
C TRP A 120 19.15 32.21 -16.25
N LEU A 121 17.98 32.15 -15.60
CA LEU A 121 16.69 32.06 -16.28
C LEU A 121 16.25 33.38 -16.92
N GLY A 122 16.80 34.51 -16.45
CA GLY A 122 16.29 35.83 -16.78
C GLY A 122 14.98 36.14 -16.06
N ARG A 123 14.56 37.41 -16.12
CA ARG A 123 13.38 37.91 -15.40
C ARG A 123 12.10 37.17 -15.79
N ARG A 124 11.91 36.92 -17.08
CA ARG A 124 10.70 36.26 -17.59
C ARG A 124 10.76 34.75 -17.37
N GLY A 125 11.94 34.15 -17.52
CA GLY A 125 12.11 32.72 -17.35
C GLY A 125 11.78 32.23 -15.94
N TRP A 126 12.25 32.90 -14.88
CA TRP A 126 11.94 32.46 -13.51
C TRP A 126 10.44 32.60 -13.19
N ILE A 127 9.78 33.67 -13.67
CA ILE A 127 8.34 33.87 -13.49
C ILE A 127 7.59 32.72 -14.16
N ILE A 128 7.93 32.38 -15.40
CA ILE A 128 7.30 31.28 -16.14
C ILE A 128 7.55 29.94 -15.43
N THR A 129 8.77 29.64 -15.00
CA THR A 129 9.04 28.39 -14.25
C THR A 129 8.25 28.32 -12.95
N SER A 130 8.16 29.41 -12.18
CA SER A 130 7.34 29.46 -10.96
C SER A 130 5.84 29.28 -11.25
N VAL A 131 5.34 29.88 -12.34
CA VAL A 131 3.94 29.69 -12.77
C VAL A 131 3.71 28.24 -13.22
N LEU A 132 4.65 27.62 -13.93
CA LEU A 132 4.56 26.20 -14.30
C LEU A 132 4.46 25.29 -13.07
N PHE A 133 5.25 25.55 -12.02
CA PHE A 133 5.13 24.82 -10.76
C PHE A 133 3.80 25.08 -10.04
N LEU A 134 3.28 26.30 -10.14
CA LEU A 134 2.00 26.66 -9.56
C LEU A 134 0.83 25.93 -10.25
N ILE A 135 0.84 25.86 -11.58
CA ILE A 135 -0.29 25.30 -12.37
C ILE A 135 -0.11 23.85 -12.78
N SER A 136 1.05 23.23 -12.54
CA SER A 136 1.31 21.82 -12.85
C SER A 136 0.31 20.91 -12.10
N PRO A 137 -0.43 20.02 -12.80
CA PRO A 137 -1.32 19.07 -12.15
C PRO A 137 -0.59 18.13 -11.21
N VAL A 138 0.59 17.64 -11.60
CA VAL A 138 1.39 16.70 -10.79
C VAL A 138 1.88 17.39 -9.51
N ILE A 139 2.49 18.58 -9.62
CA ILE A 139 2.99 19.31 -8.46
C ILE A 139 1.83 19.76 -7.57
N ALA A 140 0.69 20.17 -8.14
CA ALA A 140 -0.48 20.56 -7.34
C ALA A 140 -1.07 19.41 -6.53
N HIS A 141 -1.11 18.19 -7.08
CA HIS A 141 -1.57 17.00 -6.38
C HIS A 141 -0.57 16.60 -5.27
N TYR A 142 0.70 16.37 -5.61
CA TYR A 142 1.70 15.85 -4.67
C TYR A 142 2.24 16.87 -3.64
N SER A 143 1.87 18.16 -3.76
CA SER A 143 2.10 19.15 -2.69
C SER A 143 0.93 19.27 -1.70
N ARG A 144 -0.08 18.41 -1.80
CA ARG A 144 -1.28 18.39 -0.92
C ARG A 144 -1.52 17.04 -0.25
N VAL A 145 -0.64 16.08 -0.47
CA VAL A 145 -0.72 14.70 0.03
C VAL A 145 0.56 14.41 0.81
N ASP A 146 0.48 13.70 1.94
CA ASP A 146 1.64 13.38 2.77
C ASP A 146 2.54 12.29 2.12
N ARG A 147 3.48 12.72 1.27
CA ARG A 147 4.35 11.89 0.44
C ARG A 147 5.78 12.44 0.38
N HIS A 148 6.75 11.54 0.22
CA HIS A 148 8.19 11.86 0.26
C HIS A 148 8.68 12.77 -0.88
N ASP A 149 8.06 12.66 -2.05
CA ASP A 149 8.55 13.23 -3.30
C ASP A 149 8.75 14.76 -3.24
N ILE A 150 7.81 15.50 -2.64
CA ILE A 150 7.90 16.97 -2.59
C ILE A 150 9.09 17.46 -1.76
N TYR A 151 9.44 16.72 -0.71
CA TYR A 151 10.57 17.02 0.15
C TYR A 151 11.90 16.80 -0.57
N VAL A 152 12.04 15.67 -1.27
CA VAL A 152 13.25 15.38 -2.05
C VAL A 152 13.45 16.41 -3.15
N GLU A 153 12.38 16.81 -3.85
CA GLU A 153 12.48 17.72 -4.99
C GLU A 153 12.95 19.12 -4.60
N VAL A 154 12.44 19.65 -3.48
CA VAL A 154 12.95 20.91 -2.92
C VAL A 154 14.44 20.80 -2.64
N CYS A 155 14.89 19.72 -2.00
CA CYS A 155 16.30 19.51 -1.70
C CYS A 155 17.15 19.40 -2.98
N VAL A 156 16.71 18.64 -3.98
CA VAL A 156 17.42 18.46 -5.26
C VAL A 156 17.56 19.78 -6.02
N VAL A 157 16.50 20.59 -6.10
CA VAL A 157 16.56 21.93 -6.72
C VAL A 157 17.56 22.84 -5.98
N LEU A 158 17.58 22.79 -4.65
CA LEU A 158 18.52 23.57 -3.84
C LEU A 158 19.97 23.06 -3.93
N VAL A 159 20.19 21.75 -4.13
CA VAL A 159 21.51 21.19 -4.46
C VAL A 159 21.96 21.67 -5.84
N ALA A 160 21.09 21.67 -6.85
CA ALA A 160 21.40 22.20 -8.18
C ALA A 160 21.76 23.70 -8.12
N LEU A 161 21.03 24.48 -7.30
CA LEU A 161 21.36 25.89 -7.03
C LEU A 161 22.75 26.03 -6.40
N ALA A 162 23.05 25.23 -5.38
CA ALA A 162 24.33 25.24 -4.67
C ALA A 162 25.50 24.93 -5.62
N ILE A 163 25.34 23.92 -6.48
CA ILE A 163 26.31 23.55 -7.53
C ILE A 163 26.56 24.76 -8.43
N MET A 164 25.50 25.36 -8.99
CA MET A 164 25.64 26.48 -9.92
C MET A 164 26.24 27.73 -9.26
N LYS A 165 25.87 28.03 -8.01
CA LYS A 165 26.44 29.13 -7.24
C LYS A 165 27.90 28.89 -6.87
N TYR A 166 28.30 27.65 -6.55
CA TYR A 166 29.70 27.34 -6.26
C TYR A 166 30.56 27.40 -7.53
N LEU A 167 30.09 26.85 -8.65
CA LEU A 167 30.78 26.92 -9.95
C LEU A 167 31.04 28.37 -10.41
N THR A 168 30.16 29.31 -10.04
CA THR A 168 30.28 30.72 -10.41
C THR A 168 31.04 31.57 -9.39
N THR A 169 30.80 31.38 -8.09
CA THR A 169 31.32 32.28 -7.05
C THR A 169 32.51 31.73 -6.27
N ARG A 170 32.72 30.40 -6.30
CA ARG A 170 33.68 29.66 -5.45
C ARG A 170 33.57 29.94 -3.94
N ARG A 171 32.44 30.49 -3.46
CA ARG A 171 32.23 30.75 -2.03
C ARG A 171 31.89 29.45 -1.31
N ALA A 172 32.65 29.13 -0.25
CA ALA A 172 32.48 27.90 0.52
C ALA A 172 31.09 27.74 1.16
N ASN A 173 30.37 28.84 1.45
CA ASN A 173 29.01 28.76 2.00
C ASN A 173 28.05 27.97 1.11
N TRP A 174 28.19 28.06 -0.22
CA TRP A 174 27.36 27.28 -1.15
C TRP A 174 27.70 25.79 -1.13
N LEU A 175 28.97 25.46 -0.83
CA LEU A 175 29.38 24.07 -0.63
C LEU A 175 28.73 23.49 0.63
N TYR A 176 28.77 24.23 1.74
CA TYR A 176 28.18 23.80 3.02
C TYR A 176 26.65 23.67 2.91
N PHE A 177 26.01 24.66 2.29
CA PHE A 177 24.57 24.63 2.03
C PHE A 177 24.16 23.45 1.14
N GLY A 178 24.90 23.20 0.05
CA GLY A 178 24.64 22.07 -0.84
C GLY A 178 24.75 20.72 -0.13
N VAL A 179 25.74 20.55 0.75
CA VAL A 179 25.92 19.33 1.55
C VAL A 179 24.80 19.16 2.59
N ALA A 180 24.36 20.24 3.24
CA ALA A 180 23.21 20.17 4.15
C ALA A 180 21.92 19.74 3.42
N MET A 181 21.63 20.34 2.25
CA MET A 181 20.48 19.96 1.43
C MET A 181 20.60 18.52 0.91
N LEU A 182 21.82 18.06 0.61
CA LEU A 182 22.07 16.67 0.22
C LEU A 182 21.74 15.69 1.36
N ALA A 183 22.11 16.03 2.60
CA ALA A 183 21.74 15.21 3.76
C ALA A 183 20.22 15.11 3.90
N PHE A 184 19.51 16.25 3.79
CA PHE A 184 18.05 16.25 3.83
C PHE A 184 17.42 15.42 2.70
N ALA A 185 17.97 15.49 1.48
CA ALA A 185 17.51 14.68 0.36
C ALA A 185 17.61 13.17 0.67
N PHE A 186 18.75 12.71 1.22
CA PHE A 186 18.91 11.31 1.63
C PHE A 186 18.00 10.91 2.79
N THR A 187 17.69 11.82 3.72
CA THR A 187 16.70 11.56 4.77
C THR A 187 15.26 11.62 4.26
N ALA A 188 15.02 12.06 3.02
CA ALA A 188 13.69 12.13 2.42
C ALA A 188 13.39 10.90 1.55
N MET A 189 14.25 10.57 0.57
CA MET A 189 14.00 9.45 -0.36
C MET A 189 15.27 8.99 -1.10
N GLU A 190 15.30 7.71 -1.48
CA GLU A 190 16.40 7.03 -2.18
C GLU A 190 16.59 7.52 -3.63
N THR A 191 15.58 8.13 -4.25
CA THR A 191 15.69 8.75 -5.59
C THR A 191 16.83 9.78 -5.67
N THR A 192 17.27 10.31 -4.53
CA THR A 192 18.51 11.09 -4.38
C THR A 192 19.73 10.47 -5.06
N PHE A 193 19.87 9.13 -5.04
CA PHE A 193 20.99 8.44 -5.72
C PHE A 193 21.01 8.68 -7.24
N ILE A 194 19.84 8.75 -7.89
CA ILE A 194 19.71 9.05 -9.33
C ILE A 194 20.20 10.46 -9.62
N PHE A 195 19.71 11.46 -8.87
CA PHE A 195 20.10 12.85 -9.07
C PHE A 195 21.59 13.07 -8.82
N MET A 196 22.16 12.37 -7.84
CA MET A 196 23.59 12.45 -7.58
C MET A 196 24.44 11.81 -8.66
N ALA A 197 23.98 10.71 -9.27
CA ALA A 197 24.62 10.17 -10.47
C ALA A 197 24.59 11.18 -11.63
N LEU A 198 23.46 11.86 -11.85
CA LEU A 198 23.30 12.87 -12.90
C LEU A 198 24.16 14.13 -12.68
N PHE A 199 24.10 14.72 -11.48
CA PHE A 199 24.90 15.90 -11.14
C PHE A 199 26.39 15.56 -11.05
N GLY A 200 26.72 14.38 -10.51
CA GLY A 200 28.09 13.85 -10.51
C GLY A 200 28.63 13.67 -11.93
N TYR A 201 27.83 13.11 -12.84
CA TYR A 201 28.18 13.00 -14.26
C TYR A 201 28.45 14.36 -14.90
N PHE A 202 27.54 15.33 -14.72
CA PHE A 202 27.72 16.69 -15.24
C PHE A 202 29.02 17.33 -14.73
N LEU A 203 29.29 17.22 -13.42
CA LEU A 203 30.50 17.76 -12.81
C LEU A 203 31.77 17.04 -13.31
N ALA A 204 31.71 15.71 -13.46
CA ALA A 204 32.81 14.89 -13.96
C ALA A 204 33.14 15.20 -15.41
N ALA A 205 32.12 15.44 -16.24
CA ALA A 205 32.28 15.85 -17.62
C ALA A 205 32.90 17.26 -17.72
N ILE A 206 32.41 18.25 -16.95
CA ILE A 206 33.03 19.58 -16.91
C ILE A 206 34.49 19.51 -16.45
N PHE A 207 34.76 18.77 -15.38
CA PHE A 207 36.11 18.58 -14.86
C PHE A 207 37.05 17.97 -15.90
N THR A 208 36.62 16.88 -16.54
CA THR A 208 37.42 16.16 -17.54
C THR A 208 37.70 17.05 -18.74
N PHE A 209 36.69 17.80 -19.17
CA PHE A 209 36.85 18.78 -20.22
C PHE A 209 37.93 19.81 -19.88
N ASP A 210 37.80 20.46 -18.73
CA ASP A 210 38.71 21.52 -18.28
C ASP A 210 40.15 20.99 -18.17
N PHE A 211 40.31 19.74 -17.71
CA PHE A 211 41.60 19.08 -17.63
C PHE A 211 42.27 18.88 -19.00
N PHE A 212 41.58 18.28 -19.98
CA PHE A 212 42.16 18.03 -21.29
C PHE A 212 42.35 19.32 -22.09
N ASN A 213 41.42 20.26 -21.99
CA ASN A 213 41.49 21.54 -22.71
C ASN A 213 42.71 22.38 -22.30
N ARG A 214 43.13 22.31 -21.03
CA ARG A 214 44.39 22.95 -20.58
C ARG A 214 45.64 22.41 -21.28
N ARG A 215 45.61 21.16 -21.74
CA ARG A 215 46.75 20.48 -22.37
C ARG A 215 46.75 20.59 -23.89
N THR A 216 45.58 20.44 -24.51
CA THR A 216 45.42 20.47 -25.97
C THR A 216 44.32 21.45 -26.38
N PRO A 217 44.56 22.78 -26.29
CA PRO A 217 43.53 23.80 -26.58
C PRO A 217 43.00 23.77 -28.03
N GLN A 218 43.74 23.15 -28.95
CA GLN A 218 43.35 23.00 -30.35
C GLN A 218 42.34 21.85 -30.57
N ALA A 219 42.19 20.93 -29.61
CA ALA A 219 41.36 19.73 -29.71
C ALA A 219 40.00 19.84 -28.97
N LYS A 220 39.45 21.05 -28.84
CA LYS A 220 38.25 21.33 -28.01
C LYS A 220 37.07 20.39 -28.26
N LEU A 221 36.75 20.09 -29.51
CA LEU A 221 35.63 19.20 -29.82
C LEU A 221 35.92 17.75 -29.37
N ALA A 222 37.13 17.25 -29.62
CA ALA A 222 37.53 15.92 -29.17
C ALA A 222 37.54 15.83 -27.64
N ASN A 223 38.02 16.86 -26.96
CA ASN A 223 38.01 16.93 -25.49
C ASN A 223 36.58 16.96 -24.93
N ALA A 224 35.62 17.61 -25.59
CA ALA A 224 34.20 17.58 -25.23
C ALA A 224 33.57 16.20 -25.38
N VAL A 225 33.93 15.47 -26.44
CA VAL A 225 33.48 14.09 -26.64
C VAL A 225 34.08 13.15 -25.60
N ILE A 226 35.38 13.26 -25.33
CA ILE A 226 36.07 12.49 -24.28
C ILE A 226 35.43 12.76 -22.92
N ALA A 227 35.18 14.03 -22.59
CA ALA A 227 34.54 14.43 -21.34
C ALA A 227 33.12 13.88 -21.20
N ALA A 228 32.34 13.92 -22.28
CA ALA A 228 30.99 13.39 -22.29
C ALA A 228 30.97 11.87 -22.05
N VAL A 229 31.84 11.11 -22.72
CA VAL A 229 31.78 9.64 -22.67
C VAL A 229 32.54 9.07 -21.46
N PHE A 230 33.72 9.61 -21.17
CA PHE A 230 34.65 9.07 -20.18
C PHE A 230 34.79 9.94 -18.93
N GLY A 231 33.94 10.96 -18.76
CA GLY A 231 34.05 11.93 -17.67
C GLY A 231 34.17 11.31 -16.28
N LEU A 232 33.31 10.33 -15.96
CA LEU A 232 33.33 9.64 -14.67
C LEU A 232 34.61 8.82 -14.45
N VAL A 233 35.03 8.05 -15.47
CA VAL A 233 36.27 7.26 -15.42
C VAL A 233 37.47 8.17 -15.21
N PHE A 234 37.51 9.27 -15.94
CA PHE A 234 38.61 10.22 -15.86
C PHE A 234 38.63 10.96 -14.51
N ALA A 235 37.48 11.34 -13.98
CA ALA A 235 37.37 11.91 -12.63
C ALA A 235 37.91 10.94 -11.58
N LEU A 236 37.58 9.65 -11.66
CA LEU A 236 38.12 8.64 -10.75
C LEU A 236 39.65 8.53 -10.85
N VAL A 237 40.19 8.44 -12.05
CA VAL A 237 41.65 8.40 -12.27
C VAL A 237 42.32 9.67 -11.75
N ALA A 238 41.70 10.84 -11.93
CA ALA A 238 42.20 12.10 -11.40
C ALA A 238 42.23 12.13 -9.87
N VAL A 239 41.20 11.58 -9.20
CA VAL A 239 41.19 11.41 -7.75
C VAL A 239 42.33 10.50 -7.30
N VAL A 240 42.53 9.36 -7.96
CA VAL A 240 43.64 8.44 -7.63
C VAL A 240 45.00 9.11 -7.82
N MET A 241 45.22 9.80 -8.94
CA MET A 241 46.45 10.55 -9.20
C MET A 241 46.67 11.67 -8.17
N PHE A 242 45.61 12.39 -7.81
CA PHE A 242 45.65 13.41 -6.77
C PHE A 242 46.11 12.82 -5.42
N LEU A 243 45.52 11.70 -4.99
CA LEU A 243 45.86 11.02 -3.75
C LEU A 243 47.30 10.51 -3.79
N TYR A 244 47.69 9.81 -4.86
CA TYR A 244 49.05 9.30 -5.05
C TYR A 244 50.10 10.40 -4.96
N LYS A 245 49.89 11.52 -5.65
CA LYS A 245 50.79 12.66 -5.64
C LYS A 245 50.88 13.29 -4.25
N LYS A 246 49.74 13.49 -3.57
CA LYS A 246 49.71 14.06 -2.22
C LYS A 246 50.41 13.20 -1.18
N PHE A 247 50.41 11.87 -1.35
CA PHE A 247 51.18 10.96 -0.49
C PHE A 247 52.67 10.93 -0.83
N THR A 248 53.04 10.91 -2.11
CA THR A 248 54.44 10.75 -2.56
C THR A 248 55.29 12.03 -2.50
N THR A 249 54.68 13.21 -2.60
CA THR A 249 55.40 14.51 -2.55
C THR A 249 55.59 15.07 -1.15
N ARG A 250 55.20 14.32 -0.10
CA ARG A 250 55.29 14.76 1.30
C ARG A 250 56.74 14.82 1.84
N ASP A 251 57.70 14.22 1.13
CA ASP A 251 59.11 14.07 1.56
C ASP A 251 60.13 14.97 0.83
N GLN A 252 59.71 15.85 -0.09
CA GLN A 252 60.61 16.85 -0.68
C GLN A 252 60.29 18.24 -0.14
N ALA A 253 61.01 18.60 0.93
CA ALA A 253 61.08 19.97 1.42
C ALA A 253 61.89 20.84 0.45
N ASP A 254 61.31 22.00 0.14
CA ASP A 254 61.92 23.25 -0.34
C ASP A 254 63.25 23.17 -1.11
N ASP A 255 63.16 23.31 -2.43
CA ASP A 255 63.89 24.34 -3.20
C ASP A 255 63.56 24.17 -4.69
N ASP A 256 62.53 24.88 -5.18
CA ASP A 256 62.61 25.59 -6.47
C ASP A 256 61.37 26.48 -6.67
N ASP A 257 61.63 27.72 -7.11
CA ASP A 257 60.68 28.82 -7.33
C ASP A 257 59.83 28.64 -8.61
N SER A 258 59.28 27.44 -8.80
CA SER A 258 58.31 27.16 -9.87
C SER A 258 56.96 26.80 -9.29
N LYS A 259 55.97 27.65 -9.57
CA LYS A 259 54.52 27.42 -9.37
C LYS A 259 54.03 26.18 -10.13
N THR A 260 54.45 24.97 -9.76
CA THR A 260 53.98 23.77 -10.42
C THR A 260 53.51 22.73 -9.40
N LYS A 261 52.29 22.21 -9.67
CA LYS A 261 51.81 20.84 -9.38
C LYS A 261 50.63 20.57 -8.41
N PHE A 262 50.05 21.53 -7.68
CA PHE A 262 48.68 21.37 -7.10
C PHE A 262 47.58 22.14 -7.86
N GLY A 263 47.94 23.13 -8.68
CA GLY A 263 46.99 23.89 -9.51
C GLY A 263 46.37 23.10 -10.69
N GLU A 264 46.81 21.86 -10.93
CA GLU A 264 46.29 21.02 -12.02
C GLU A 264 44.82 20.64 -11.81
N PHE A 265 44.39 20.46 -10.56
CA PHE A 265 43.03 20.07 -10.18
C PHE A 265 42.26 21.15 -9.41
N ASP A 266 42.80 22.37 -9.27
CA ASP A 266 42.12 23.51 -8.61
C ASP A 266 41.03 24.13 -9.50
N VAL A 267 39.97 23.34 -9.71
CA VAL A 267 38.76 23.74 -10.42
C VAL A 267 37.53 23.47 -9.55
N ALA A 268 36.54 24.37 -9.62
CA ALA A 268 35.35 24.30 -8.78
C ALA A 268 34.55 22.99 -8.99
N SER A 269 34.59 22.42 -10.21
CA SER A 269 33.99 21.12 -10.53
C SER A 269 34.67 19.97 -9.78
N PHE A 270 35.99 19.98 -9.64
CA PHE A 270 36.74 18.97 -8.89
C PHE A 270 36.47 19.04 -7.39
N ASP A 271 36.42 20.25 -6.83
CA ASP A 271 36.03 20.46 -5.43
C ASP A 271 34.65 19.87 -5.12
N LEU A 272 33.66 20.14 -5.99
CA LEU A 272 32.31 19.57 -5.84
C LEU A 272 32.31 18.05 -5.99
N LEU A 273 33.05 17.49 -6.95
CA LEU A 273 33.17 16.04 -7.14
C LEU A 273 33.74 15.35 -5.90
N LEU A 274 34.79 15.91 -5.31
CA LEU A 274 35.40 15.35 -4.11
C LEU A 274 34.43 15.42 -2.93
N VAL A 275 33.78 16.56 -2.70
CA VAL A 275 32.84 16.72 -1.59
C VAL A 275 31.65 15.78 -1.75
N LEU A 276 30.93 15.87 -2.88
CA LEU A 276 29.76 15.04 -3.12
C LEU A 276 30.15 13.54 -3.13
N GLY A 277 31.24 13.20 -3.80
CA GLY A 277 31.76 11.84 -3.87
C GLY A 277 32.11 11.26 -2.51
N THR A 278 32.76 12.03 -1.62
CA THR A 278 33.07 11.56 -0.25
C THR A 278 31.81 11.32 0.59
N PHE A 279 30.76 12.13 0.49
CA PHE A 279 29.54 11.91 1.28
C PHE A 279 28.63 10.83 0.69
N ILE A 280 28.64 10.63 -0.63
CA ILE A 280 27.89 9.56 -1.29
C ILE A 280 28.57 8.21 -1.09
N MET A 281 29.91 8.16 -1.04
CA MET A 281 30.66 6.90 -1.02
C MET A 281 30.22 5.93 0.09
N PRO A 282 30.07 6.33 1.36
CA PRO A 282 29.58 5.43 2.41
C PRO A 282 28.16 4.91 2.16
N LEU A 283 27.29 5.72 1.56
CA LEU A 283 25.88 5.38 1.30
C LEU A 283 25.71 4.51 0.04
N GLY A 284 26.54 4.74 -0.98
CA GLY A 284 26.49 4.07 -2.27
C GLY A 284 27.37 2.83 -2.34
N ALA A 285 28.65 2.97 -2.00
CA ALA A 285 29.64 1.91 -2.20
C ALA A 285 29.46 0.76 -1.20
N THR A 286 29.02 1.04 0.02
CA THR A 286 28.80 0.01 1.06
C THR A 286 27.81 -1.07 0.64
N PRO A 287 26.54 -0.76 0.30
CA PRO A 287 25.58 -1.77 -0.12
C PRO A 287 25.95 -2.45 -1.44
N LEU A 288 26.59 -1.73 -2.38
CA LEU A 288 27.10 -2.32 -3.62
C LEU A 288 28.23 -3.32 -3.36
N PHE A 289 29.14 -3.02 -2.43
CA PHE A 289 30.22 -3.92 -2.04
C PHE A 289 29.67 -5.18 -1.35
N ILE A 290 28.71 -5.01 -0.44
CA ILE A 290 28.05 -6.14 0.23
C ILE A 290 27.36 -7.04 -0.81
N LYS A 291 26.59 -6.44 -1.73
CA LYS A 291 25.85 -7.19 -2.74
C LYS A 291 26.74 -7.88 -3.79
N TYR A 292 27.69 -7.16 -4.37
CA TYR A 292 28.42 -7.66 -5.55
C TYR A 292 29.79 -8.25 -5.22
N VAL A 293 30.45 -7.80 -4.14
CA VAL A 293 31.77 -8.32 -3.76
C VAL A 293 31.63 -9.39 -2.69
N LEU A 294 30.82 -9.15 -1.66
CA LEU A 294 30.59 -10.14 -0.59
C LEU A 294 29.47 -11.14 -0.91
N GLN A 295 28.70 -10.91 -1.99
CA GLN A 295 27.58 -11.76 -2.43
C GLN A 295 26.54 -11.98 -1.32
N ARG A 296 26.21 -10.93 -0.58
CA ARG A 296 25.23 -10.95 0.53
C ARG A 296 24.11 -9.95 0.34
N ASP A 297 23.01 -10.15 1.06
CA ASP A 297 21.91 -9.19 1.07
C ASP A 297 22.24 -7.99 1.97
N PRO A 298 22.34 -6.76 1.41
CA PRO A 298 22.56 -5.54 2.21
C PRO A 298 21.40 -5.17 3.14
N THR A 299 20.26 -5.86 3.03
CA THR A 299 19.07 -5.66 3.87
C THR A 299 18.88 -6.75 4.94
N ASP A 300 19.74 -7.78 4.97
CA ASP A 300 19.72 -8.79 6.05
C ASP A 300 20.36 -8.22 7.32
N TYR A 301 19.51 -7.92 8.31
CA TYR A 301 19.91 -7.49 9.65
C TYR A 301 19.73 -8.56 10.73
N ASN A 302 19.46 -9.82 10.35
CA ASN A 302 19.14 -10.88 11.29
C ASN A 302 20.34 -11.77 11.61
N SER A 303 21.25 -11.96 10.64
CA SER A 303 22.43 -12.80 10.85
C SER A 303 23.64 -12.01 11.39
N VAL A 304 24.29 -12.53 12.45
CA VAL A 304 25.51 -11.93 13.04
C VAL A 304 26.61 -11.70 11.99
N LEU A 305 26.71 -12.64 11.04
CA LEU A 305 27.66 -12.57 9.94
C LEU A 305 27.32 -11.46 8.93
N SER A 306 26.03 -11.25 8.60
CA SER A 306 25.61 -10.12 7.77
C SER A 306 25.87 -8.79 8.47
N ILE A 307 25.46 -8.65 9.74
CA ILE A 307 25.63 -7.43 10.53
C ILE A 307 27.11 -7.04 10.62
N SER A 308 27.98 -7.98 10.99
CA SER A 308 29.42 -7.72 11.12
C SER A 308 30.08 -7.33 9.80
N SER A 309 29.74 -8.01 8.69
CA SER A 309 30.27 -7.66 7.37
C SER A 309 29.76 -6.31 6.84
N SER A 310 28.50 -5.99 7.12
CA SER A 310 27.86 -4.72 6.75
C SER A 310 28.47 -3.56 7.52
N LEU A 311 28.67 -3.72 8.83
CA LEU A 311 29.34 -2.73 9.67
C LEU A 311 30.81 -2.54 9.27
N GLY A 312 31.53 -3.63 8.99
CA GLY A 312 32.91 -3.59 8.51
C GLY A 312 33.04 -2.82 7.20
N ALA A 313 32.17 -3.11 6.22
CA ALA A 313 32.14 -2.39 4.95
C ALA A 313 31.80 -0.90 5.13
N LEU A 314 30.81 -0.58 5.96
CA LEU A 314 30.44 0.80 6.26
C LEU A 314 31.59 1.57 6.90
N ILE A 315 32.24 1.00 7.92
CA ILE A 315 33.41 1.62 8.59
C ILE A 315 34.53 1.83 7.58
N PHE A 316 34.82 0.85 6.72
CA PHE A 316 35.85 0.98 5.69
C PHE A 316 35.57 2.17 4.76
N PHE A 317 34.35 2.29 4.21
CA PHE A 317 34.01 3.38 3.30
C PHE A 317 33.88 4.74 4.01
N LEU A 318 33.47 4.78 5.27
CA LEU A 318 33.52 6.00 6.09
C LEU A 318 34.96 6.47 6.31
N LEU A 319 35.88 5.56 6.65
CA LEU A 319 37.30 5.88 6.82
C LEU A 319 37.95 6.30 5.50
N LEU A 320 37.61 5.62 4.40
CA LEU A 320 38.10 5.98 3.07
C LEU A 320 37.57 7.37 2.65
N SER A 321 36.28 7.63 2.85
CA SER A 321 35.66 8.94 2.64
C SER A 321 36.37 10.03 3.45
N ALA A 322 36.60 9.78 4.74
CA ALA A 322 37.30 10.72 5.61
C ALA A 322 38.75 10.95 5.18
N ALA A 323 39.48 9.89 4.82
CA ALA A 323 40.84 9.98 4.33
C ALA A 323 40.91 10.85 3.06
N VAL A 324 40.07 10.56 2.06
CA VAL A 324 40.02 11.33 0.80
C VAL A 324 39.62 12.78 1.06
N GLY A 325 38.62 13.02 1.91
CA GLY A 325 38.11 14.36 2.23
C GLY A 325 39.10 15.23 3.00
N VAL A 326 39.73 14.68 4.04
CA VAL A 326 40.77 15.35 4.83
C VAL A 326 42.00 15.62 3.98
N MET A 327 42.39 14.65 3.14
CA MET A 327 43.46 14.84 2.17
C MET A 327 43.12 15.90 1.14
N TRP A 328 41.88 16.06 0.71
CA TRP A 328 41.54 17.16 -0.18
C TRP A 328 41.65 18.51 0.54
N ASN A 329 40.82 18.73 1.56
CA ASN A 329 40.79 19.95 2.34
C ASN A 329 40.15 19.71 3.71
N TRP A 330 40.98 19.40 4.71
CA TRP A 330 40.51 19.05 6.06
C TRP A 330 39.58 20.11 6.68
N ARG A 331 39.84 21.41 6.50
CA ARG A 331 38.99 22.46 7.09
C ARG A 331 37.62 22.50 6.44
N LYS A 332 37.55 22.54 5.11
CA LYS A 332 36.27 22.59 4.40
C LYS A 332 35.49 21.29 4.58
N TRP A 333 36.18 20.15 4.49
CA TRP A 333 35.56 18.84 4.59
C TRP A 333 34.99 18.58 5.98
N LEU A 334 35.70 18.93 7.07
CA LEU A 334 35.14 18.80 8.43
C LEU A 334 33.89 19.65 8.64
N ILE A 335 33.85 20.87 8.08
CA ILE A 335 32.64 21.71 8.14
C ILE A 335 31.51 21.05 7.35
N CYS A 336 31.76 20.55 6.13
CA CYS A 336 30.77 19.80 5.37
C CYS A 336 30.27 18.57 6.15
N ALA A 337 31.17 17.82 6.78
CA ALA A 337 30.84 16.63 7.56
C ALA A 337 30.00 16.98 8.80
N ALA A 338 30.26 18.12 9.43
CA ALA A 338 29.47 18.65 10.54
C ALA A 338 28.06 19.10 10.14
N PHE A 339 27.82 19.40 8.85
CA PHE A 339 26.47 19.59 8.33
C PHE A 339 25.83 18.27 7.90
N PHE A 340 26.59 17.36 7.28
CA PHE A 340 26.04 16.15 6.67
C PHE A 340 25.66 15.07 7.70
N TYR A 341 26.65 14.56 8.44
CA TYR A 341 26.47 13.38 9.28
C TYR A 341 25.54 13.64 10.47
N PRO A 342 25.57 14.79 11.17
CA PRO A 342 24.63 15.05 12.25
C PRO A 342 23.17 15.04 11.80
N ILE A 343 22.86 15.60 10.62
CA ILE A 343 21.49 15.54 10.05
C ILE A 343 21.11 14.07 9.84
N MET A 344 21.94 13.32 9.12
CA MET A 344 21.69 11.89 8.87
C MET A 344 21.50 11.10 10.16
N LEU A 345 22.40 11.26 11.14
CA LEU A 345 22.34 10.56 12.42
C LEU A 345 21.07 10.89 13.19
N VAL A 346 20.72 12.18 13.34
CA VAL A 346 19.52 12.60 14.09
C VAL A 346 18.27 11.99 13.48
N PHE A 347 18.11 12.08 12.15
CA PHE A 347 16.89 11.59 11.50
C PHE A 347 16.83 10.06 11.45
N PHE A 348 17.87 9.37 10.99
CA PHE A 348 17.83 7.91 10.89
C PHE A 348 17.79 7.21 12.24
N THR A 349 18.36 7.80 13.29
CA THR A 349 18.25 7.24 14.65
C THR A 349 16.99 7.67 15.40
N THR A 350 16.08 8.40 14.76
CA THR A 350 14.87 8.93 15.40
C THR A 350 15.20 9.72 16.67
N VAL A 351 16.14 10.67 16.54
CA VAL A 351 16.69 11.46 17.66
C VAL A 351 17.34 10.57 18.72
N PHE A 352 18.21 9.65 18.27
CA PHE A 352 19.03 8.73 19.08
C PHE A 352 18.25 7.69 19.90
N THR A 353 16.95 7.50 19.68
CA THR A 353 16.16 6.44 20.31
C THR A 353 16.29 5.09 19.60
N ASN A 354 16.69 5.08 18.33
CA ASN A 354 16.86 3.88 17.50
C ASN A 354 18.24 3.86 16.82
N ILE A 355 19.28 3.44 17.54
CA ILE A 355 20.65 3.39 17.00
C ILE A 355 20.79 2.44 15.80
N ALA A 356 19.98 1.38 15.72
CA ALA A 356 19.96 0.46 14.58
C ALA A 356 19.59 1.16 13.26
N GLY A 357 18.92 2.31 13.34
CA GLY A 357 18.60 3.18 12.22
C GLY A 357 19.82 3.63 11.39
N ILE A 358 21.03 3.64 11.97
CA ILE A 358 22.27 3.89 11.21
C ILE A 358 22.45 2.81 10.12
N GLY A 359 22.21 1.54 10.44
CA GLY A 359 22.32 0.43 9.50
C GLY A 359 21.26 0.50 8.41
N SER A 360 19.99 0.64 8.80
CA SER A 360 18.89 0.72 7.83
C SER A 360 18.97 1.97 6.95
N GLY A 361 19.44 3.10 7.48
CA GLY A 361 19.61 4.34 6.72
C GLY A 361 20.82 4.33 5.78
N PHE A 362 22.01 4.01 6.29
CA PHE A 362 23.25 4.13 5.51
C PHE A 362 23.51 2.95 4.58
N ILE A 363 22.99 1.76 4.90
CA ILE A 363 23.19 0.53 4.13
C ILE A 363 21.87 0.08 3.49
N GLY A 364 20.81 0.05 4.29
CA GLY A 364 19.52 -0.52 3.90
C GLY A 364 18.79 0.26 2.81
N SER A 365 18.85 1.59 2.83
CA SER A 365 18.15 2.46 1.88
C SER A 365 18.43 2.09 0.42
N LEU A 366 19.70 2.16 -0.02
CA LEU A 366 20.07 1.77 -1.37
C LEU A 366 19.97 0.26 -1.60
N GLY A 367 20.28 -0.56 -0.58
CA GLY A 367 20.16 -2.02 -0.67
C GLY A 367 18.75 -2.47 -1.03
N TYR A 368 17.75 -1.91 -0.32
CA TYR A 368 16.33 -2.14 -0.55
C TYR A 368 15.86 -1.53 -1.87
N TRP A 369 16.25 -0.29 -2.19
CA TRP A 369 15.87 0.32 -3.46
C TRP A 369 16.33 -0.52 -4.68
N ILE A 370 17.53 -1.10 -4.63
CA ILE A 370 18.02 -2.02 -5.67
C ILE A 370 17.22 -3.33 -5.66
N SER A 371 16.83 -3.85 -4.49
CA SER A 371 16.04 -5.10 -4.41
C SER A 371 14.61 -4.95 -4.94
N GLN A 372 14.07 -3.72 -4.96
CA GLN A 372 12.75 -3.45 -5.56
C GLN A 372 12.77 -3.35 -7.09
N GLN A 373 13.92 -3.05 -7.72
CA GLN A 373 13.98 -2.92 -9.19
C GLN A 373 13.56 -4.19 -9.96
N PRO A 374 13.90 -5.42 -9.52
CA PRO A 374 13.39 -6.65 -10.13
C PRO A 374 11.92 -6.97 -9.80
N VAL A 375 11.38 -6.47 -8.68
CA VAL A 375 9.98 -6.71 -8.28
C VAL A 375 9.02 -5.97 -9.19
N GLN A 376 9.42 -4.77 -9.67
CA GLN A 376 8.64 -3.96 -10.60
C GLN A 376 7.20 -3.74 -10.12
N ARG A 377 7.03 -3.17 -8.92
CA ARG A 377 5.70 -2.89 -8.36
C ARG A 377 4.83 -2.13 -9.37
N GLY A 378 3.61 -2.60 -9.59
CA GLY A 378 2.70 -2.07 -10.60
C GLY A 378 3.02 -2.46 -12.05
N SER A 379 4.13 -3.16 -12.31
CA SER A 379 4.53 -3.72 -13.62
C SER A 379 4.32 -2.76 -14.80
N GLN A 380 4.67 -1.48 -14.61
CA GLN A 380 4.40 -0.45 -15.60
C GLN A 380 5.30 -0.62 -16.84
N PRO A 381 4.78 -0.37 -18.05
CA PRO A 381 5.55 -0.50 -19.28
C PRO A 381 6.65 0.55 -19.39
N GLN A 382 7.63 0.30 -20.24
CA GLN A 382 8.78 1.21 -20.44
C GLN A 382 8.38 2.59 -20.98
N TYR A 383 7.29 2.65 -21.76
CA TYR A 383 6.73 3.89 -22.31
C TYR A 383 5.82 4.65 -21.34
N TYR A 384 5.65 4.19 -20.09
CA TYR A 384 4.69 4.73 -19.11
C TYR A 384 4.82 6.25 -18.90
N TYR A 385 6.03 6.78 -18.70
CA TYR A 385 6.19 8.22 -18.52
C TYR A 385 6.06 9.00 -19.82
N LEU A 386 6.77 8.57 -20.86
CA LEU A 386 6.91 9.32 -22.11
C LEU A 386 5.62 9.35 -22.94
N MET A 387 4.80 8.31 -22.90
CA MET A 387 3.61 8.17 -23.75
C MET A 387 2.29 8.22 -22.98
N VAL A 388 2.28 7.90 -21.68
CA VAL A 388 1.05 7.85 -20.89
C VAL A 388 0.96 9.06 -19.97
N THR A 389 1.77 9.14 -18.92
CA THR A 389 1.53 10.14 -17.86
C THR A 389 1.94 11.57 -18.24
N MET A 390 3.14 11.80 -18.79
CA MET A 390 3.58 13.17 -19.10
C MET A 390 2.70 13.89 -20.14
N PRO A 391 2.29 13.25 -21.26
CA PRO A 391 1.40 13.88 -22.24
C PRO A 391 -0.03 14.15 -21.73
N LEU A 392 -0.48 13.40 -20.71
CA LEU A 392 -1.82 13.55 -20.14
C LEU A 392 -1.93 14.71 -19.14
N TYR A 393 -0.88 14.98 -18.37
CA TYR A 393 -0.93 15.98 -17.29
C TYR A 393 -0.01 17.19 -17.50
N GLU A 394 1.15 17.01 -18.12
CA GLU A 394 2.21 18.03 -18.14
C GLU A 394 2.43 18.62 -19.53
N TYR A 395 1.35 19.09 -20.17
CA TYR A 395 1.39 19.59 -21.56
C TYR A 395 2.50 20.62 -21.80
N LEU A 396 2.63 21.58 -20.88
CA LEU A 396 3.57 22.69 -21.01
C LEU A 396 5.03 22.23 -20.78
N PRO A 397 5.41 21.67 -19.63
CA PRO A 397 6.79 21.20 -19.43
C PRO A 397 7.18 20.12 -20.43
N TYR A 398 6.26 19.22 -20.80
CA TYR A 398 6.55 18.17 -21.77
C TYR A 398 6.83 18.74 -23.17
N LEU A 399 5.89 19.46 -23.77
CA LEU A 399 6.06 19.97 -25.15
C LEU A 399 7.16 21.03 -25.23
N PHE A 400 7.10 22.05 -24.38
CA PHE A 400 8.06 23.17 -24.45
C PHE A 400 9.41 22.81 -23.82
N GLY A 401 9.47 21.82 -22.92
CA GLY A 401 10.73 21.31 -22.39
C GLY A 401 11.47 20.50 -23.45
N LEU A 402 10.78 19.63 -24.19
CA LEU A 402 11.36 18.92 -25.33
C LEU A 402 11.83 19.89 -26.41
N ILE A 403 11.01 20.88 -26.80
CA ILE A 403 11.43 21.94 -27.74
C ILE A 403 12.62 22.72 -27.15
N GLY A 404 12.60 23.01 -25.86
CA GLY A 404 13.64 23.74 -25.14
C GLY A 404 14.99 23.01 -25.13
N ILE A 405 15.00 21.67 -25.07
CA ILE A 405 16.20 20.85 -25.23
C ILE A 405 16.85 21.13 -26.60
N PHE A 406 16.06 21.07 -27.67
CA PHE A 406 16.55 21.39 -29.01
C PHE A 406 16.97 22.86 -29.13
N TYR A 407 16.22 23.76 -28.50
CA TYR A 407 16.49 25.19 -28.50
C TYR A 407 17.85 25.51 -27.87
N ILE A 408 18.21 24.87 -26.75
CA ILE A 408 19.52 25.03 -26.10
C ILE A 408 20.66 24.77 -27.11
N LEU A 409 20.52 23.73 -27.94
CA LEU A 409 21.50 23.41 -28.98
C LEU A 409 21.43 24.38 -30.16
N ALA A 410 20.22 24.71 -30.62
CA ALA A 410 19.98 25.58 -31.76
C ALA A 410 20.49 27.01 -31.52
N ARG A 411 20.36 27.52 -30.28
CA ARG A 411 20.89 28.82 -29.85
C ARG A 411 22.41 28.92 -30.03
N ARG A 412 23.12 27.78 -30.00
CA ARG A 412 24.54 27.72 -30.34
C ARG A 412 24.77 27.55 -31.83
N SER A 413 24.13 26.55 -32.43
CA SER A 413 24.17 26.33 -33.89
C SER A 413 23.08 25.37 -34.31
N TRP A 414 22.36 25.69 -35.38
CA TRP A 414 21.36 24.81 -35.98
C TRP A 414 21.91 23.43 -36.33
N LYS A 415 23.18 23.33 -36.76
CA LYS A 415 23.82 22.05 -37.07
C LYS A 415 23.88 21.11 -35.86
N ARG A 416 24.08 21.65 -34.65
CA ARG A 416 24.13 20.85 -33.41
C ARG A 416 22.77 20.27 -33.07
N ALA A 417 21.71 21.07 -33.21
CA ALA A 417 20.33 20.61 -33.02
C ALA A 417 19.96 19.53 -34.04
N VAL A 418 20.37 19.67 -35.31
CA VAL A 418 20.15 18.65 -36.35
C VAL A 418 20.89 17.36 -36.03
N ILE A 419 22.17 17.41 -35.65
CA ILE A 419 22.93 16.21 -35.26
C ILE A 419 22.24 15.47 -34.12
N PHE A 420 21.85 16.20 -33.07
CA PHE A 420 21.15 15.62 -31.92
C PHE A 420 19.80 15.01 -32.33
N GLY A 421 19.03 15.72 -33.14
CA GLY A 421 17.73 15.26 -33.63
C GLY A 421 17.81 14.01 -34.50
N THR A 422 18.79 13.92 -35.40
CA THR A 422 18.99 12.73 -36.22
C THR A 422 19.31 11.51 -35.37
N VAL A 423 20.18 11.65 -34.36
CA VAL A 423 20.50 10.53 -33.45
C VAL A 423 19.29 10.16 -32.60
N LEU A 424 18.57 11.13 -32.05
CA LEU A 424 17.35 10.89 -31.27
C LEU A 424 16.31 10.11 -32.09
N LEU A 425 16.01 10.56 -33.31
CA LEU A 425 15.03 9.90 -34.18
C LEU A 425 15.48 8.48 -34.54
N GLY A 426 16.77 8.27 -34.81
CA GLY A 426 17.31 6.93 -35.05
C GLY A 426 17.14 6.00 -33.85
N LEU A 427 17.45 6.46 -32.64
CA LEU A 427 17.29 5.66 -31.43
C LEU A 427 15.81 5.40 -31.10
N LEU A 428 14.94 6.40 -31.20
CA LEU A 428 13.50 6.22 -30.98
C LEU A 428 12.88 5.26 -32.00
N ALA A 429 13.36 5.26 -33.26
CA ALA A 429 12.91 4.29 -34.25
C ALA A 429 13.31 2.86 -33.87
N VAL A 430 14.51 2.67 -33.31
CA VAL A 430 14.96 1.38 -32.77
C VAL A 430 14.10 0.97 -31.57
N GLU A 431 13.89 1.85 -30.59
CA GLU A 431 13.04 1.56 -29.42
C GLU A 431 11.61 1.21 -29.82
N ALA A 432 11.01 1.99 -30.73
CA ALA A 432 9.66 1.73 -31.22
C ALA A 432 9.59 0.36 -31.94
N TYR A 433 10.60 0.00 -32.72
CA TYR A 433 10.67 -1.31 -33.34
C TYR A 433 10.79 -2.43 -32.29
N VAL A 434 11.60 -2.26 -31.25
CA VAL A 434 11.77 -3.26 -30.18
C VAL A 434 10.50 -3.44 -29.36
N TRP A 435 9.82 -2.36 -28.97
CA TRP A 435 8.70 -2.44 -28.03
C TRP A 435 7.37 -2.84 -28.67
N PHE A 436 7.12 -2.38 -29.90
CA PHE A 436 5.80 -2.53 -30.49
C PHE A 436 5.70 -3.70 -31.46
N THR A 437 6.82 -4.28 -31.90
CA THR A 437 6.86 -5.41 -32.84
C THR A 437 6.85 -6.76 -32.12
N PRO A 438 5.79 -7.57 -32.30
CA PRO A 438 5.70 -8.91 -31.70
C PRO A 438 6.91 -9.78 -32.06
N GLY A 439 7.37 -10.59 -31.10
CA GLY A 439 8.48 -11.53 -31.30
C GLY A 439 9.89 -10.90 -31.37
N VAL A 440 10.04 -9.57 -31.46
CA VAL A 440 11.38 -8.95 -31.50
C VAL A 440 12.13 -9.15 -30.20
N ILE A 441 11.46 -8.95 -29.05
CA ILE A 441 12.09 -9.15 -27.74
C ILE A 441 12.50 -10.61 -27.54
N GLU A 442 11.66 -11.57 -27.95
CA GLU A 442 11.96 -13.01 -27.88
C GLU A 442 13.12 -13.38 -28.80
N TRP A 443 13.14 -12.82 -30.02
CA TRP A 443 14.25 -12.99 -30.92
C TRP A 443 15.54 -12.42 -30.31
N MET A 444 15.48 -11.24 -29.68
CA MET A 444 16.63 -10.64 -29.00
C MET A 444 17.14 -11.54 -27.87
N THR A 445 16.26 -12.05 -27.00
CA THR A 445 16.64 -12.91 -25.87
C THR A 445 17.20 -14.26 -26.32
N GLN A 446 16.80 -14.78 -27.47
CA GLN A 446 17.33 -16.05 -28.00
C GLN A 446 18.65 -15.86 -28.76
N ASN A 447 18.74 -14.81 -29.60
CA ASN A 447 19.78 -14.72 -30.62
C ASN A 447 20.96 -13.83 -30.21
N LEU A 448 20.71 -12.72 -29.49
CA LEU A 448 21.74 -11.75 -29.14
C LEU A 448 22.48 -12.14 -27.86
N PRO A 449 23.83 -12.29 -27.89
CA PRO A 449 24.61 -12.72 -26.72
C PRO A 449 24.37 -11.91 -25.45
N ARG A 450 24.09 -10.61 -25.58
CA ARG A 450 23.82 -9.71 -24.43
C ARG A 450 22.49 -10.00 -23.73
N PHE A 451 21.49 -10.53 -24.45
CA PHE A 451 20.14 -10.74 -23.94
C PHE A 451 19.81 -12.21 -23.65
N ARG A 452 20.77 -13.12 -23.86
CA ARG A 452 20.57 -14.56 -23.64
C ARG A 452 20.24 -14.88 -22.18
N GLY A 453 19.11 -15.59 -22.00
CA GLY A 453 18.61 -16.00 -20.69
C GLY A 453 17.95 -14.88 -19.89
N MET A 454 17.74 -13.70 -20.47
CA MET A 454 16.90 -12.66 -19.88
C MET A 454 15.44 -12.91 -20.23
N ASP A 455 14.54 -12.62 -19.30
CA ASP A 455 13.12 -12.52 -19.63
C ASP A 455 12.83 -11.30 -20.54
N ASN A 456 11.65 -11.30 -21.15
CA ASN A 456 11.25 -10.27 -22.11
C ASN A 456 11.19 -8.87 -21.47
N LEU A 457 10.73 -8.75 -20.23
CA LEU A 457 10.60 -7.47 -19.53
C LEU A 457 11.98 -6.85 -19.26
N ARG A 458 12.94 -7.66 -18.83
CA ARG A 458 14.30 -7.24 -18.56
C ARG A 458 15.04 -6.90 -19.85
N ALA A 459 14.83 -7.66 -20.92
CA ALA A 459 15.38 -7.33 -22.24
C ALA A 459 14.82 -6.01 -22.79
N ALA A 460 13.51 -5.77 -22.65
CA ALA A 460 12.89 -4.49 -22.97
C ALA A 460 13.46 -3.35 -22.12
N ASN A 461 13.65 -3.56 -20.82
CA ASN A 461 14.24 -2.55 -19.95
C ASN A 461 15.69 -2.20 -20.37
N GLU A 462 16.51 -3.20 -20.69
CA GLU A 462 17.89 -2.98 -21.16
C GLU A 462 17.96 -2.26 -22.53
N SER A 463 16.92 -2.36 -23.36
CA SER A 463 16.88 -1.61 -24.64
C SER A 463 16.85 -0.11 -24.42
N VAL A 464 16.03 0.39 -23.46
CA VAL A 464 15.95 1.82 -23.07
C VAL A 464 17.33 2.44 -22.79
N LEU A 465 18.28 1.64 -22.30
CA LEU A 465 19.64 2.11 -22.00
C LEU A 465 20.39 2.61 -23.25
N LEU A 466 19.96 2.26 -24.46
CA LEU A 466 20.46 2.86 -25.71
C LEU A 466 20.22 4.38 -25.74
N LEU A 467 19.11 4.85 -25.18
CA LEU A 467 18.82 6.28 -25.04
C LEU A 467 19.78 6.99 -24.08
N ALA A 468 20.51 6.27 -23.21
CA ALA A 468 21.51 6.87 -22.33
C ALA A 468 22.66 7.53 -23.09
N ILE A 469 22.88 7.19 -24.38
CA ILE A 469 23.83 7.86 -25.28
C ILE A 469 23.44 9.33 -25.56
N LEU A 470 22.16 9.67 -25.42
CA LEU A 470 21.67 11.04 -25.65
C LEU A 470 22.22 12.03 -24.62
N VAL A 471 22.44 11.60 -23.38
CA VAL A 471 22.98 12.48 -22.31
C VAL A 471 24.41 12.95 -22.62
N PRO A 472 25.39 12.07 -22.92
CA PRO A 472 26.73 12.49 -23.33
C PRO A 472 26.73 13.23 -24.66
N LEU A 473 25.91 12.81 -25.63
CA LEU A 473 25.80 13.54 -26.90
C LEU A 473 25.30 14.97 -26.68
N PHE A 474 24.26 15.14 -25.87
CA PHE A 474 23.72 16.46 -25.53
C PHE A 474 24.76 17.31 -24.79
N PHE A 475 25.47 16.75 -23.79
CA PHE A 475 26.53 17.46 -23.09
C PHE A 475 27.61 17.99 -24.05
N GLY A 476 28.14 17.12 -24.92
CA GLY A 476 29.19 17.49 -25.88
C GLY A 476 28.74 18.55 -26.90
N LEU A 477 27.46 18.59 -27.24
CA LEU A 477 26.87 19.57 -28.15
C LEU A 477 26.44 20.87 -27.44
N ALA A 478 26.03 20.82 -26.18
CA ALA A 478 25.55 21.99 -25.44
C ALA A 478 26.72 22.77 -24.82
N TYR A 479 27.63 22.09 -24.12
CA TYR A 479 28.64 22.71 -23.27
C TYR A 479 29.65 23.54 -24.06
N ASN A 480 29.94 24.76 -23.58
CA ASN A 480 31.08 25.56 -24.02
C ASN A 480 31.96 25.91 -22.83
N PRO A 481 33.25 25.54 -22.82
CA PRO A 481 34.15 26.03 -21.78
C PRO A 481 34.43 27.53 -21.86
N ASP A 482 34.47 28.09 -23.08
CA ASP A 482 34.87 29.48 -23.29
C ASP A 482 33.72 30.46 -22.97
N ASP A 483 32.52 29.93 -22.75
CA ASP A 483 31.32 30.71 -22.48
C ASP A 483 30.59 30.12 -21.27
N GLU A 484 30.83 30.74 -20.12
CA GLU A 484 30.24 30.32 -18.83
C GLU A 484 28.71 30.36 -18.84
N SER A 485 28.09 31.14 -19.74
CA SER A 485 26.64 31.19 -19.87
C SER A 485 26.04 29.86 -20.32
N THR A 486 26.86 28.95 -20.89
CA THR A 486 26.42 27.62 -21.32
C THR A 486 26.32 26.60 -20.19
N ARG A 487 26.94 26.84 -19.01
CA ARG A 487 26.93 25.88 -17.89
C ARG A 487 25.52 25.57 -17.41
N PHE A 488 24.69 26.61 -17.22
CA PHE A 488 23.31 26.45 -16.74
C PHE A 488 22.41 25.69 -17.73
N PRO A 489 22.29 26.09 -19.02
CA PRO A 489 21.48 25.35 -19.99
C PRO A 489 21.99 23.92 -20.21
N THR A 490 23.30 23.67 -20.11
CA THR A 490 23.83 22.30 -20.13
C THR A 490 23.38 21.51 -18.89
N LEU A 491 23.42 22.07 -17.68
CA LEU A 491 22.96 21.39 -16.46
C LEU A 491 21.49 21.00 -16.57
N ILE A 492 20.60 21.95 -16.86
CA ILE A 492 19.15 21.68 -16.91
C ILE A 492 18.77 20.76 -18.07
N GLY A 493 19.51 20.80 -19.19
CA GLY A 493 19.32 19.87 -20.29
C GLY A 493 19.80 18.46 -19.98
N VAL A 494 21.00 18.30 -19.41
CA VAL A 494 21.50 16.99 -18.92
C VAL A 494 20.57 16.43 -17.83
N TRP A 495 20.07 17.29 -16.95
CA TRP A 495 19.12 16.91 -15.92
C TRP A 495 17.81 16.42 -16.55
N ALA A 496 17.19 17.21 -17.44
CA ALA A 496 15.93 16.85 -18.11
C ALA A 496 16.04 15.58 -18.96
N LEU A 497 17.06 15.45 -19.80
CA LEU A 497 17.28 14.22 -20.57
C LEU A 497 17.62 13.03 -19.67
N GLY A 498 18.45 13.26 -18.66
CA GLY A 498 18.91 12.23 -17.74
C GLY A 498 17.76 11.61 -16.98
N VAL A 499 16.82 12.40 -16.45
CA VAL A 499 15.66 11.86 -15.73
C VAL A 499 14.70 11.14 -16.68
N LEU A 500 14.49 11.64 -17.91
CA LEU A 500 13.65 10.98 -18.90
C LEU A 500 14.18 9.57 -19.23
N VAL A 501 15.50 9.41 -19.33
CA VAL A 501 16.12 8.09 -19.59
C VAL A 501 16.13 7.23 -18.33
N LEU A 502 16.64 7.75 -17.20
CA LEU A 502 16.88 6.95 -16.00
C LEU A 502 15.58 6.49 -15.33
N PHE A 503 14.54 7.32 -15.26
CA PHE A 503 13.25 6.89 -14.71
C PHE A 503 12.50 5.97 -15.68
N SER A 504 12.67 6.14 -17.00
CA SER A 504 12.15 5.16 -17.95
C SER A 504 12.89 3.82 -17.84
N TRP A 505 14.20 3.83 -17.54
CA TRP A 505 15.00 2.61 -17.34
C TRP A 505 14.83 1.96 -15.95
N ALA A 506 14.41 2.71 -14.94
CA ALA A 506 14.14 2.15 -13.62
C ALA A 506 13.03 1.09 -13.70
N GLY A 507 13.21 -0.04 -13.02
CA GLY A 507 12.23 -1.12 -12.96
C GLY A 507 11.00 -0.72 -12.14
N GLU A 508 11.21 0.01 -11.05
CA GLU A 508 10.12 0.61 -10.28
C GLU A 508 9.63 1.90 -10.95
N LYS A 509 8.38 1.91 -11.39
CA LYS A 509 7.75 3.04 -12.08
C LYS A 509 6.40 3.33 -11.46
N MET A 510 6.19 4.59 -11.07
CA MET A 510 5.03 4.99 -10.30
C MET A 510 4.63 6.44 -10.62
N PRO A 511 3.33 6.80 -10.56
CA PRO A 511 2.88 8.10 -11.03
C PRO A 511 3.48 9.29 -10.26
N TRP A 512 3.84 9.14 -8.98
CA TRP A 512 4.49 10.20 -8.19
C TRP A 512 5.87 10.59 -8.71
N LEU A 513 6.55 9.66 -9.39
CA LEU A 513 7.85 9.92 -10.00
C LEU A 513 7.77 10.92 -11.16
N ASN A 514 6.57 11.27 -11.65
CA ASN A 514 6.40 12.34 -12.62
C ASN A 514 6.89 13.71 -12.11
N MET A 515 6.93 13.96 -10.79
CA MET A 515 7.52 15.22 -10.29
C MET A 515 8.99 15.36 -10.69
N HIS A 516 9.74 14.26 -10.61
CA HIS A 516 11.17 14.18 -10.93
C HIS A 516 11.45 14.48 -12.41
N LEU A 517 10.46 14.22 -13.28
CA LEU A 517 10.50 14.54 -14.71
C LEU A 517 10.07 15.99 -14.99
N THR A 518 8.99 16.42 -14.33
CA THR A 518 8.33 17.71 -14.55
C THR A 518 9.24 18.88 -14.21
N ILE A 519 9.96 18.79 -13.09
CA ILE A 519 10.78 19.88 -12.56
C ILE A 519 11.88 20.33 -13.52
N PRO A 520 12.80 19.46 -13.99
CA PRO A 520 13.84 19.88 -14.92
C PRO A 520 13.27 20.32 -16.28
N LEU A 521 12.19 19.69 -16.76
CA LEU A 521 11.52 20.10 -17.99
C LEU A 521 10.88 21.51 -17.88
N ALA A 522 10.35 21.88 -16.71
CA ALA A 522 9.84 23.22 -16.46
C ALA A 522 10.97 24.27 -16.39
N PHE A 523 12.15 23.91 -15.88
CA PHE A 523 13.34 24.78 -15.95
C PHE A 523 13.78 25.01 -17.40
N VAL A 524 13.83 23.94 -18.22
CA VAL A 524 14.13 24.05 -19.65
C VAL A 524 13.07 24.88 -20.38
N THR A 525 11.80 24.68 -20.07
CA THR A 525 10.68 25.47 -20.61
C THR A 525 10.82 26.94 -20.26
N GLY A 526 11.08 27.27 -18.99
CA GLY A 526 11.27 28.66 -18.56
C GLY A 526 12.47 29.32 -19.23
N TYR A 527 13.58 28.59 -19.41
CA TYR A 527 14.74 29.07 -20.15
C TYR A 527 14.40 29.39 -21.62
N PHE A 528 13.67 28.52 -22.31
CA PHE A 528 13.21 28.76 -23.68
C PHE A 528 12.22 29.94 -23.76
N MET A 529 11.22 29.96 -22.87
CA MET A 529 10.18 30.97 -22.85
C MET A 529 10.70 32.35 -22.47
N ASN A 530 11.82 32.44 -21.73
CA ASN A 530 12.49 33.72 -21.50
C ASN A 530 12.83 34.42 -22.83
N ASP A 531 13.40 33.69 -23.80
CA ASP A 531 13.83 34.23 -25.09
C ASP A 531 12.68 34.43 -26.08
N VAL A 532 11.63 33.60 -25.99
CA VAL A 532 10.37 33.79 -26.73
C VAL A 532 9.72 35.10 -26.31
N LEU A 533 9.62 35.32 -25.00
CA LEU A 533 9.04 36.51 -24.43
C LEU A 533 10.01 37.70 -24.45
N ASP A 534 11.28 37.50 -24.85
CA ASP A 534 12.27 38.56 -25.04
C ASP A 534 12.10 39.37 -26.34
N ALA A 535 10.98 40.07 -26.39
CA ALA A 535 10.61 41.00 -27.46
C ALA A 535 9.99 42.27 -26.87
N ASP A 536 9.97 43.34 -27.68
CA ASP A 536 9.15 44.51 -27.40
C ASP A 536 7.69 44.21 -27.77
N TRP A 537 6.98 43.56 -26.85
CA TRP A 537 5.59 43.19 -27.04
C TRP A 537 4.68 44.41 -27.24
N ARG A 538 5.07 45.61 -26.77
CA ARG A 538 4.27 46.82 -27.01
C ARG A 538 4.34 47.22 -28.48
N ASP A 539 5.51 47.16 -29.11
CA ASP A 539 5.66 47.35 -30.56
C ASP A 539 4.95 46.25 -31.36
N LEU A 540 5.16 44.99 -30.99
CA LEU A 540 4.55 43.86 -31.69
C LEU A 540 3.01 43.95 -31.66
N ILE A 541 2.41 44.31 -30.52
CA ILE A 541 0.96 44.50 -30.40
C ILE A 541 0.48 45.62 -31.32
N LYS A 542 1.19 46.76 -31.40
CA LYS A 542 0.86 47.84 -32.34
C LYS A 542 0.90 47.40 -33.80
N ARG A 543 1.78 46.46 -34.14
CA ARG A 543 1.92 45.88 -35.48
C ARG A 543 0.97 44.70 -35.75
N GLY A 544 0.01 44.44 -34.87
CA GLY A 544 -1.03 43.44 -35.07
C GLY A 544 -0.78 42.08 -34.41
N ALA A 545 0.26 41.91 -33.58
CA ALA A 545 0.55 40.63 -32.93
C ALA A 545 -0.61 40.10 -32.05
N LEU A 546 -1.36 40.99 -31.37
CA LEU A 546 -2.52 40.58 -30.59
C LEU A 546 -3.65 40.04 -31.49
N ILE A 547 -3.88 40.69 -32.63
CA ILE A 547 -4.85 40.23 -33.63
C ILE A 547 -4.41 38.88 -34.19
N MET A 548 -3.13 38.72 -34.54
CA MET A 548 -2.57 37.44 -34.98
C MET A 548 -2.78 36.34 -33.93
N ALA A 549 -2.52 36.63 -32.64
CA ALA A 549 -2.71 35.67 -31.56
C ALA A 549 -4.18 35.25 -31.41
N ILE A 550 -5.12 36.20 -31.42
CA ILE A 550 -6.56 35.93 -31.31
C ILE A 550 -7.05 35.13 -32.51
N VAL A 551 -6.67 35.52 -33.73
CA VAL A 551 -7.08 34.84 -34.96
C VAL A 551 -6.46 33.45 -35.06
N LEU A 552 -5.20 33.29 -34.62
CA LEU A 552 -4.56 31.98 -34.51
C LEU A 552 -5.29 31.09 -33.51
N ALA A 553 -5.62 31.63 -32.33
CA ALA A 553 -6.37 30.89 -31.31
C ALA A 553 -7.76 30.48 -31.80
N LEU A 554 -8.48 31.38 -32.49
CA LEU A 554 -9.77 31.08 -33.11
C LEU A 554 -9.64 30.01 -34.19
N GLY A 555 -8.65 30.13 -35.07
CA GLY A 555 -8.39 29.14 -36.12
C GLY A 555 -8.07 27.76 -35.54
N LEU A 556 -7.25 27.70 -34.49
CA LEU A 556 -6.94 26.45 -33.78
C LEU A 556 -8.15 25.89 -33.05
N ALA A 557 -8.99 26.74 -32.44
CA ALA A 557 -10.21 26.31 -31.77
C ALA A 557 -11.23 25.73 -32.77
N VAL A 558 -11.43 26.38 -33.92
CA VAL A 558 -12.32 25.88 -34.98
C VAL A 558 -11.76 24.59 -35.59
N LEU A 559 -10.46 24.51 -35.80
CA LEU A 559 -9.79 23.29 -36.27
C LEU A 559 -9.98 22.13 -35.28
N ALA A 560 -9.71 22.37 -33.99
CA ALA A 560 -9.90 21.38 -32.95
C ALA A 560 -11.38 20.97 -32.83
N PHE A 561 -12.30 21.94 -32.86
CA PHE A 561 -13.73 21.67 -32.80
C PHE A 561 -14.19 20.80 -33.97
N GLN A 562 -13.80 21.16 -35.20
CA GLN A 562 -14.11 20.39 -36.40
C GLN A 562 -13.47 18.98 -36.37
N TYR A 563 -12.28 18.83 -35.81
CA TYR A 563 -11.60 17.54 -35.76
C TYR A 563 -12.21 16.59 -34.73
N PHE A 564 -12.50 17.06 -33.50
CA PHE A 564 -12.98 16.22 -32.39
C PHE A 564 -14.50 16.12 -32.28
N PHE A 565 -15.23 17.16 -32.69
CA PHE A 565 -16.70 17.25 -32.56
C PHE A 565 -17.40 17.36 -33.91
N GLY A 566 -16.66 17.61 -34.99
CA GLY A 566 -17.20 17.64 -36.33
C GLY A 566 -17.59 16.23 -36.79
N PRO A 567 -18.68 16.10 -37.56
CA PRO A 567 -19.10 14.83 -38.12
C PRO A 567 -18.05 14.26 -39.09
N ALA A 568 -17.97 12.93 -39.20
CA ALA A 568 -17.18 12.27 -40.23
C ALA A 568 -17.62 12.76 -41.62
N PRO A 569 -16.70 13.01 -42.56
CA PRO A 569 -17.08 13.40 -43.90
C PRO A 569 -17.85 12.24 -44.56
N LEU A 570 -19.12 12.49 -44.90
CA LEU A 570 -19.91 11.74 -45.91
C LEU A 570 -20.57 10.42 -45.48
N THR A 571 -21.16 10.31 -44.27
CA THR A 571 -22.05 9.17 -43.93
C THR A 571 -23.38 9.61 -43.28
N GLY A 572 -24.52 9.33 -43.94
CA GLY A 572 -25.88 9.45 -43.40
C GLY A 572 -26.96 9.90 -44.38
N THR A 573 -28.13 10.28 -43.86
CA THR A 573 -29.33 10.67 -44.65
C THR A 573 -29.17 12.04 -45.34
N PRO A 574 -29.93 12.35 -46.41
CA PRO A 574 -29.66 13.51 -47.29
C PRO A 574 -29.75 14.90 -46.63
N LEU A 575 -30.55 15.06 -45.57
CA LEU A 575 -30.78 16.36 -44.92
C LEU A 575 -29.70 16.66 -43.87
N ASP A 576 -29.34 15.67 -43.07
CA ASP A 576 -28.24 15.76 -42.11
C ASP A 576 -26.90 15.89 -42.84
N ASP A 577 -26.73 15.23 -43.99
CA ASP A 577 -25.54 15.40 -44.84
C ASP A 577 -25.37 16.83 -45.37
N LEU A 578 -26.46 17.54 -45.68
CA LEU A 578 -26.38 18.91 -46.15
C LEU A 578 -25.93 19.85 -45.02
N ALA A 579 -26.50 19.71 -43.82
CA ALA A 579 -26.10 20.46 -42.64
C ALA A 579 -24.63 20.19 -42.27
N ARG A 580 -24.21 18.92 -42.27
CA ARG A 580 -22.84 18.48 -41.95
C ARG A 580 -21.79 18.89 -42.99
N ARG A 581 -22.15 18.89 -44.29
CA ARG A 581 -21.29 19.45 -45.35
C ARG A 581 -21.18 20.96 -45.21
N SER A 582 -22.29 21.65 -44.91
CA SER A 582 -22.28 23.10 -44.74
C SER A 582 -21.40 23.53 -43.56
N SER A 583 -21.45 22.83 -42.41
CA SER A 583 -20.60 23.13 -41.26
C SER A 583 -19.12 22.90 -41.57
N THR A 584 -18.79 21.80 -42.26
CA THR A 584 -17.41 21.47 -42.64
C THR A 584 -16.83 22.50 -43.62
N ILE A 585 -17.61 22.91 -44.62
CA ILE A 585 -17.21 23.95 -45.58
C ILE A 585 -17.01 25.30 -44.86
N VAL A 586 -17.92 25.67 -43.96
CA VAL A 586 -17.79 26.89 -43.14
C VAL A 586 -16.54 26.84 -42.26
N SER A 587 -16.26 25.72 -41.59
CA SER A 587 -15.04 25.53 -40.79
C SER A 587 -13.78 25.68 -41.64
N ILE A 588 -13.72 25.06 -42.83
CA ILE A 588 -12.58 25.20 -43.76
C ILE A 588 -12.41 26.65 -44.21
N LEU A 589 -13.50 27.35 -44.53
CA LEU A 589 -13.47 28.77 -44.89
C LEU A 589 -12.93 29.62 -43.73
N ILE A 590 -13.43 29.41 -42.51
CA ILE A 590 -12.94 30.14 -41.31
C ILE A 590 -11.47 29.86 -41.08
N ILE A 591 -11.03 28.60 -41.12
CA ILE A 591 -9.62 28.23 -40.95
C ILE A 591 -8.76 28.85 -42.05
N GLY A 592 -9.20 28.82 -43.30
CA GLY A 592 -8.51 29.44 -44.43
C GLY A 592 -8.37 30.95 -44.29
N VAL A 593 -9.44 31.63 -43.85
CA VAL A 593 -9.43 33.08 -43.54
C VAL A 593 -8.47 33.37 -42.38
N CYS A 594 -8.55 32.59 -41.30
CA CYS A 594 -7.66 32.74 -40.14
C CYS A 594 -6.19 32.54 -40.54
N ALA A 595 -5.89 31.49 -41.30
CA ALA A 595 -4.55 31.22 -41.80
C ALA A 595 -4.05 32.34 -42.71
N GLY A 596 -4.89 32.85 -43.61
CA GLY A 596 -4.58 34.00 -44.47
C GLY A 596 -4.23 35.25 -43.66
N ILE A 597 -5.01 35.58 -42.63
CA ILE A 597 -4.76 36.72 -41.74
C ILE A 597 -3.49 36.50 -40.91
N VAL A 598 -3.26 35.30 -40.37
CA VAL A 598 -2.06 34.96 -39.59
C VAL A 598 -0.81 35.06 -40.45
N VAL A 599 -0.85 34.60 -41.71
CA VAL A 599 0.27 34.73 -42.65
C VAL A 599 0.48 36.19 -43.04
N TYR A 600 -0.59 36.93 -43.36
CA TYR A 600 -0.52 38.34 -43.70
C TYR A 600 0.14 39.16 -42.58
N ILE A 601 -0.36 39.05 -41.35
CA ILE A 601 0.22 39.74 -40.19
C ILE A 601 1.62 39.19 -39.89
N GLY A 602 1.83 37.88 -40.00
CA GLY A 602 3.14 37.25 -39.79
C GLY A 602 4.23 37.80 -40.73
N MET A 603 3.89 38.07 -41.99
CA MET A 603 4.79 38.74 -42.95
C MET A 603 5.14 40.17 -42.49
N THR A 604 4.19 40.91 -41.91
CA THR A 604 4.46 42.27 -41.37
C THR A 604 5.33 42.26 -40.10
N LEU A 605 5.22 41.23 -39.27
CA LEU A 605 5.99 41.07 -38.03
C LEU A 605 7.41 40.57 -38.30
N GLY A 606 7.59 39.84 -39.41
CA GLY A 606 8.79 39.09 -39.75
C GLY A 606 8.81 37.71 -39.08
N LEU A 607 9.42 36.72 -39.75
CA LEU A 607 9.35 35.30 -39.36
C LEU A 607 9.70 35.06 -37.87
N LYS A 608 10.76 35.69 -37.36
CA LYS A 608 11.19 35.51 -35.97
C LYS A 608 10.12 35.96 -34.96
N ASN A 609 9.52 37.14 -35.18
CA ASN A 609 8.50 37.66 -34.26
C ASN A 609 7.17 36.96 -34.45
N ALA A 610 6.81 36.59 -35.69
CA ALA A 610 5.65 35.76 -35.97
C ALA A 610 5.72 34.43 -35.20
N LEU A 611 6.87 33.74 -35.24
CA LEU A 611 7.10 32.49 -34.48
C LEU A 611 7.02 32.70 -32.96
N ARG A 612 7.47 33.86 -32.44
CA ARG A 612 7.30 34.20 -31.01
C ARG A 612 5.83 34.36 -30.63
N VAL A 613 5.04 35.02 -31.48
CA VAL A 613 3.59 35.17 -31.28
C VAL A 613 2.91 33.81 -31.32
N VAL A 614 3.26 32.95 -32.28
CA VAL A 614 2.75 31.57 -32.37
C VAL A 614 3.07 30.78 -31.10
N ALA A 615 4.34 30.75 -30.68
CA ALA A 615 4.77 30.03 -29.48
C ALA A 615 4.06 30.54 -28.21
N ALA A 616 3.97 31.87 -28.03
CA ALA A 616 3.26 32.46 -26.90
C ALA A 616 1.75 32.16 -26.92
N THR A 617 1.13 32.12 -28.11
CA THR A 617 -0.29 31.80 -28.27
C THR A 617 -0.56 30.34 -27.92
N ILE A 618 0.23 29.41 -28.45
CA ILE A 618 0.12 27.96 -28.13
C ILE A 618 0.36 27.74 -26.63
N PHE A 619 1.38 28.39 -26.06
CA PHE A 619 1.66 28.33 -24.63
C PHE A 619 0.47 28.81 -23.79
N ALA A 620 -0.16 29.94 -24.16
CA ALA A 620 -1.31 30.46 -23.44
C ALA A 620 -2.55 29.55 -23.53
N ILE A 621 -2.82 28.96 -24.70
CA ILE A 621 -3.90 27.99 -24.89
C ILE A 621 -3.66 26.77 -24.00
N LEU A 622 -2.46 26.18 -24.09
CA LEU A 622 -2.11 25.00 -23.29
C LEU A 622 -2.08 25.31 -21.80
N ALA A 623 -1.72 26.52 -21.37
CA ALA A 623 -1.81 26.92 -19.96
C ALA A 623 -3.24 26.89 -19.42
N LEU A 624 -4.24 27.28 -20.22
CA LEU A 624 -5.65 27.17 -19.83
C LEU A 624 -6.06 25.70 -19.66
N PHE A 625 -5.62 24.83 -20.58
CA PHE A 625 -5.83 23.39 -20.45
C PHE A 625 -5.10 22.83 -19.22
N THR A 626 -3.86 23.21 -18.97
CA THR A 626 -3.09 22.78 -17.79
C THR A 626 -3.77 23.20 -16.49
N VAL A 627 -4.27 24.44 -16.39
CA VAL A 627 -5.03 24.89 -15.20
C VAL A 627 -6.31 24.09 -15.02
N ARG A 628 -7.02 23.78 -16.10
CA ARG A 628 -8.22 22.93 -16.06
C ARG A 628 -7.87 21.51 -15.60
N THR A 629 -6.86 20.88 -16.17
CA THR A 629 -6.42 19.53 -15.80
C THR A 629 -5.92 19.50 -14.36
N MET A 630 -5.21 20.54 -13.91
CA MET A 630 -4.82 20.70 -12.52
C MET A 630 -6.04 20.80 -11.60
N ALA A 631 -7.03 21.61 -11.97
CA ALA A 631 -8.28 21.73 -11.21
C ALA A 631 -9.02 20.38 -11.14
N SER A 632 -9.11 19.66 -12.27
CA SER A 632 -9.71 18.33 -12.36
C SER A 632 -9.00 17.35 -11.44
N ALA A 633 -7.71 17.13 -11.66
CA ALA A 633 -6.97 16.06 -11.01
C ALA A 633 -6.69 16.32 -9.52
N ALA A 634 -6.45 17.58 -9.13
CA ALA A 634 -6.10 17.90 -7.74
C ALA A 634 -7.30 18.34 -6.87
N TYR A 635 -8.45 18.72 -7.44
CA TYR A 635 -9.56 19.27 -6.65
C TYR A 635 -10.91 18.58 -6.88
N TYR A 636 -11.27 18.28 -8.14
CA TYR A 636 -12.57 17.67 -8.44
C TYR A 636 -12.54 16.15 -8.36
N ASN A 637 -11.55 15.51 -9.00
CA ASN A 637 -11.37 14.07 -9.07
C ASN A 637 -10.31 13.55 -8.10
N LYS A 638 -9.97 14.34 -7.07
CA LYS A 638 -8.85 14.07 -6.15
C LYS A 638 -8.93 12.71 -5.45
N ASP A 639 -10.14 12.23 -5.21
CA ASP A 639 -10.41 10.94 -4.56
C ASP A 639 -10.73 9.83 -5.56
N MET A 640 -10.77 10.12 -6.88
CA MET A 640 -11.22 9.22 -7.93
C MET A 640 -10.07 8.54 -8.68
N ALA A 641 -10.17 7.22 -8.88
CA ALA A 641 -9.20 6.45 -9.66
C ALA A 641 -9.21 6.75 -11.17
N THR A 642 -10.06 7.65 -11.64
CA THR A 642 -10.06 8.07 -13.05
C THR A 642 -8.73 8.71 -13.46
N GLU A 643 -8.06 9.37 -12.53
CA GLU A 643 -6.80 10.05 -12.80
C GLU A 643 -5.62 9.07 -12.63
N THR A 644 -4.92 8.72 -13.71
CA THR A 644 -3.70 7.86 -13.69
C THR A 644 -2.53 8.43 -12.88
N ILE A 645 -2.59 9.69 -12.41
CA ILE A 645 -1.64 10.22 -11.41
C ILE A 645 -1.94 9.76 -9.98
N VAL A 646 -3.13 9.19 -9.75
CA VAL A 646 -3.59 8.65 -8.46
C VAL A 646 -3.38 7.14 -8.46
N TYR A 647 -2.77 6.60 -7.41
CA TYR A 647 -2.45 5.17 -7.29
C TYR A 647 -2.79 4.67 -5.88
N ALA A 648 -3.46 3.51 -5.77
CA ALA A 648 -3.90 2.92 -4.51
C ALA A 648 -4.65 3.93 -3.59
N GLN A 649 -5.63 4.62 -4.17
CA GLN A 649 -6.36 5.70 -3.50
C GLN A 649 -7.54 5.17 -2.72
N GLY A 650 -7.70 5.62 -1.46
CA GLY A 650 -8.89 5.33 -0.68
C GLY A 650 -10.10 5.98 -1.32
N THR A 651 -11.20 5.24 -1.43
CA THR A 651 -12.41 5.76 -2.07
C THR A 651 -13.19 6.69 -1.13
N PRO A 652 -14.10 7.54 -1.66
CA PRO A 652 -15.02 8.32 -0.84
C PRO A 652 -15.91 7.50 0.11
N ASP A 653 -16.06 6.19 -0.14
CA ASP A 653 -16.85 5.30 0.72
C ASP A 653 -16.19 5.11 2.09
N VAL A 654 -14.85 5.22 2.19
CA VAL A 654 -14.13 5.09 3.46
C VAL A 654 -14.50 6.20 4.45
N PRO A 655 -14.27 7.50 4.16
CA PRO A 655 -14.68 8.56 5.07
C PRO A 655 -16.21 8.64 5.24
N ALA A 656 -17.00 8.18 4.25
CA ALA A 656 -18.45 8.07 4.41
C ALA A 656 -18.83 7.00 5.46
N THR A 657 -18.22 5.82 5.40
CA THR A 657 -18.42 4.73 6.37
C THR A 657 -17.97 5.16 7.76
N MET A 658 -16.84 5.86 7.88
CA MET A 658 -16.36 6.35 9.18
C MET A 658 -17.29 7.40 9.80
N ARG A 659 -17.87 8.31 8.99
CA ARG A 659 -18.91 9.24 9.46
C ARG A 659 -20.18 8.51 9.90
N GLU A 660 -20.54 7.44 9.20
CA GLU A 660 -21.65 6.56 9.57
C GLU A 660 -21.40 5.88 10.92
N ILE A 661 -20.20 5.33 11.16
CA ILE A 661 -19.81 4.76 12.47
C ILE A 661 -19.84 5.83 13.58
N GLU A 662 -19.36 7.03 13.30
CA GLU A 662 -19.37 8.13 14.27
C GLU A 662 -20.79 8.55 14.67
N GLU A 663 -21.70 8.65 13.69
CA GLU A 663 -23.11 8.96 13.93
C GLU A 663 -23.82 7.83 14.70
N LEU A 664 -23.53 6.55 14.38
CA LEU A 664 -24.00 5.39 15.14
C LEU A 664 -23.56 5.49 16.61
N SER A 665 -22.28 5.77 16.85
CA SER A 665 -21.73 5.92 18.21
C SER A 665 -22.41 7.05 18.99
N ARG A 666 -22.66 8.21 18.33
CA ARG A 666 -23.33 9.36 18.97
C ARG A 666 -24.77 9.04 19.36
N ARG A 667 -25.53 8.37 18.50
CA ARG A 667 -26.94 8.02 18.75
C ARG A 667 -27.09 6.96 19.84
N LEU A 668 -26.26 5.92 19.84
CA LEU A 668 -26.25 4.91 20.90
C LEU A 668 -25.98 5.54 22.27
N CYS A 669 -25.03 6.49 22.33
CA CYS A 669 -24.72 7.26 23.53
C CYS A 669 -25.94 8.06 24.05
N ALA A 670 -26.70 8.69 23.15
CA ALA A 670 -27.86 9.50 23.50
C ALA A 670 -29.06 8.70 24.03
N GLN A 671 -29.18 7.41 23.69
CA GLN A 671 -30.30 6.56 24.12
C GLN A 671 -30.08 5.87 25.47
N THR A 672 -28.84 5.80 25.97
CA THR A 672 -28.47 5.00 27.14
C THR A 672 -28.38 5.79 28.47
N ASP A 673 -28.57 7.11 28.50
CA ASP A 673 -28.44 7.92 29.74
C ASP A 673 -29.61 8.93 29.99
N PRO A 674 -30.32 8.87 31.14
CA PRO A 674 -31.39 9.81 31.51
C PRO A 674 -30.93 11.17 32.09
N ASP A 675 -29.66 11.37 32.49
CA ASP A 675 -29.22 12.56 33.25
C ASP A 675 -28.19 13.43 32.50
N ALA A 676 -28.67 14.51 31.88
CA ALA A 676 -27.92 15.42 31.00
C ALA A 676 -26.80 16.28 31.66
N LYS A 677 -26.12 15.83 32.72
CA LYS A 677 -25.08 16.62 33.42
C LYS A 677 -23.77 15.92 33.78
N ILE A 678 -23.58 14.64 33.50
CA ILE A 678 -22.25 14.01 33.63
C ILE A 678 -21.68 13.75 32.24
N LYS A 679 -20.74 14.63 31.86
CA LYS A 679 -20.00 14.60 30.59
C LYS A 679 -19.16 13.33 30.46
N ILE A 680 -19.54 12.42 29.57
CA ILE A 680 -18.59 11.58 28.84
C ILE A 680 -18.53 12.15 27.43
N ASN A 681 -17.34 12.47 26.94
CA ASN A 681 -17.14 12.78 25.51
C ASN A 681 -17.58 11.55 24.70
N CYS A 682 -18.78 11.57 24.11
CA CYS A 682 -19.21 10.59 23.11
C CYS A 682 -18.37 10.70 21.81
N ASP A 683 -17.44 11.65 21.72
CA ASP A 683 -16.55 11.92 20.58
C ASP A 683 -15.40 10.91 20.40
N ASN A 684 -15.42 9.71 21.02
CA ASN A 684 -14.29 8.75 20.95
C ASN A 684 -14.70 7.26 20.97
N GLY A 685 -15.66 6.85 20.14
CA GLY A 685 -15.81 5.43 19.79
C GLY A 685 -16.18 4.52 20.96
N THR A 686 -17.30 4.82 21.65
CA THR A 686 -17.92 3.86 22.58
C THR A 686 -18.36 2.59 21.86
N ILE A 687 -18.70 2.71 20.57
CA ILE A 687 -18.98 1.59 19.68
C ILE A 687 -17.70 0.75 19.46
N LYS A 688 -17.82 -0.57 19.62
CA LYS A 688 -16.74 -1.51 19.32
C LYS A 688 -16.72 -1.76 17.81
N VAL A 689 -15.56 -1.54 17.21
CA VAL A 689 -15.33 -1.71 15.78
C VAL A 689 -14.25 -2.77 15.61
N ALA A 690 -14.62 -3.96 15.15
CA ALA A 690 -13.68 -5.01 14.81
C ALA A 690 -13.20 -4.85 13.36
N TYR A 691 -11.90 -5.02 13.10
CA TYR A 691 -11.34 -4.92 11.74
C TYR A 691 -10.12 -5.83 11.52
N ASP A 692 -9.89 -6.21 10.26
CA ASP A 692 -8.84 -7.14 9.82
C ASP A 692 -7.60 -6.46 9.21
N ASP A 693 -6.62 -7.26 8.80
CA ASP A 693 -5.40 -6.81 8.13
C ASP A 693 -5.65 -6.33 6.69
N ASP A 694 -6.60 -6.94 6.00
CA ASP A 694 -6.92 -6.63 4.58
C ASP A 694 -7.64 -5.28 4.41
N SER A 695 -8.48 -4.89 5.37
CA SER A 695 -9.14 -3.58 5.38
C SER A 695 -8.35 -2.47 6.10
N SER A 696 -7.24 -2.82 6.76
CA SER A 696 -6.51 -1.92 7.67
C SER A 696 -6.06 -0.60 7.03
N TRP A 697 -5.63 -0.61 5.76
CA TRP A 697 -5.18 0.62 5.10
C TRP A 697 -6.23 1.08 4.08
N PRO A 698 -6.81 2.29 4.22
CA PRO A 698 -6.41 3.40 5.10
C PRO A 698 -7.17 3.49 6.46
N LEU A 699 -8.01 2.51 6.82
CA LEU A 699 -8.90 2.58 7.98
C LEU A 699 -8.21 2.81 9.33
N VAL A 700 -6.98 2.32 9.53
CA VAL A 700 -6.18 2.48 10.76
C VAL A 700 -6.03 3.95 11.15
N TRP A 701 -5.83 4.85 10.18
CA TRP A 701 -5.75 6.28 10.47
C TRP A 701 -7.05 6.83 11.06
N TYR A 702 -8.20 6.42 10.52
CA TYR A 702 -9.51 6.86 10.99
C TYR A 702 -9.90 6.22 12.33
N LEU A 703 -9.50 4.97 12.55
CA LEU A 703 -9.78 4.20 13.76
C LEU A 703 -8.85 4.56 14.94
N ARG A 704 -7.81 5.38 14.73
CA ARG A 704 -6.81 5.74 15.76
C ARG A 704 -7.40 6.31 17.07
N ASN A 705 -8.58 6.94 16.99
CA ASN A 705 -9.26 7.57 18.13
C ASN A 705 -10.33 6.66 18.77
N TYR A 706 -10.61 5.49 18.18
CA TYR A 706 -11.59 4.53 18.68
C TYR A 706 -10.94 3.62 19.73
N LYS A 707 -11.22 3.88 21.01
CA LYS A 707 -10.63 3.13 22.14
C LYS A 707 -11.06 1.67 22.17
N ASN A 708 -12.23 1.37 21.64
CA ASN A 708 -12.83 0.05 21.60
C ASN A 708 -12.63 -0.66 20.24
N ALA A 709 -11.74 -0.16 19.38
CA ALA A 709 -11.40 -0.83 18.14
C ALA A 709 -10.67 -2.16 18.43
N GLN A 710 -11.09 -3.24 17.76
CA GLN A 710 -10.57 -4.59 17.94
C GLN A 710 -9.92 -5.07 16.63
N TYR A 711 -8.59 -5.08 16.59
CA TYR A 711 -7.86 -5.64 15.46
C TYR A 711 -7.72 -7.16 15.60
N TYR A 712 -8.27 -7.92 14.66
CA TYR A 712 -8.24 -9.39 14.69
C TYR A 712 -7.38 -10.03 13.58
N GLY A 713 -6.87 -9.24 12.63
CA GLY A 713 -5.96 -9.70 11.58
C GLY A 713 -6.53 -10.80 10.66
N LYS A 714 -5.64 -11.60 10.06
CA LYS A 714 -5.96 -12.61 9.04
C LYS A 714 -6.66 -13.87 9.56
N SER A 715 -6.46 -14.17 10.84
CA SER A 715 -6.97 -15.36 11.51
C SER A 715 -7.86 -14.91 12.66
N PRO A 716 -9.17 -14.77 12.42
CA PRO A 716 -10.10 -14.31 13.44
C PRO A 716 -10.15 -15.27 14.64
N ASN A 717 -9.69 -14.80 15.80
CA ASN A 717 -9.91 -15.49 17.08
C ASN A 717 -11.28 -15.09 17.60
N ALA A 718 -12.30 -15.75 17.07
CA ALA A 718 -13.68 -15.45 17.38
C ALA A 718 -14.23 -16.29 18.54
N PRO A 719 -15.38 -15.87 19.12
CA PRO A 719 -16.31 -14.84 18.64
C PRO A 719 -15.98 -13.39 19.01
N PHE A 720 -16.23 -12.47 18.07
CA PHE A 720 -16.15 -11.02 18.27
C PHE A 720 -17.43 -10.48 18.89
N ASP A 721 -17.34 -9.86 20.07
CA ASP A 721 -18.41 -9.02 20.60
C ASP A 721 -18.18 -7.57 20.17
N ALA A 722 -18.53 -7.26 18.93
CA ALA A 722 -18.43 -5.91 18.37
C ALA A 722 -19.75 -5.47 17.70
N GLU A 723 -20.16 -4.22 17.87
CA GLU A 723 -21.35 -3.68 17.20
C GLU A 723 -21.14 -3.53 15.68
N VAL A 724 -19.91 -3.21 15.27
CA VAL A 724 -19.51 -3.08 13.86
C VAL A 724 -18.34 -4.01 13.59
N VAL A 725 -18.41 -4.75 12.48
CA VAL A 725 -17.31 -5.57 11.96
C VAL A 725 -16.99 -5.12 10.53
N ILE A 726 -15.74 -4.77 10.28
CA ILE A 726 -15.20 -4.40 8.97
C ILE A 726 -14.27 -5.54 8.55
N VAL A 727 -14.52 -6.15 7.40
CA VAL A 727 -13.69 -7.25 6.90
C VAL A 727 -13.37 -7.03 5.42
N GLY A 728 -12.11 -7.20 5.05
CA GLY A 728 -11.70 -7.17 3.65
C GLY A 728 -12.16 -8.43 2.91
N ASP A 729 -12.26 -8.35 1.58
CA ASP A 729 -12.75 -9.45 0.75
C ASP A 729 -11.93 -10.74 0.96
N ALA A 730 -10.63 -10.62 1.23
CA ALA A 730 -9.73 -11.76 1.37
C ALA A 730 -9.99 -12.60 2.64
N ASN A 731 -10.61 -12.01 3.67
CA ASN A 731 -10.85 -12.66 4.96
C ASN A 731 -12.33 -12.92 5.26
N GLU A 732 -13.25 -12.47 4.41
CA GLU A 732 -14.69 -12.50 4.69
C GLU A 732 -15.18 -13.93 5.01
N ASP A 733 -14.76 -14.92 4.24
CA ASP A 733 -15.18 -16.32 4.41
C ASP A 733 -14.74 -16.93 5.74
N LYS A 734 -13.66 -16.40 6.34
CA LYS A 734 -13.20 -16.82 7.66
C LYS A 734 -13.98 -16.16 8.79
N VAL A 735 -14.54 -14.98 8.56
CA VAL A 735 -15.25 -14.21 9.59
C VAL A 735 -16.75 -14.56 9.61
N LYS A 736 -17.34 -14.87 8.45
CA LYS A 736 -18.77 -15.25 8.30
C LYS A 736 -19.27 -16.29 9.32
N PRO A 737 -18.54 -17.39 9.61
CA PRO A 737 -18.99 -18.39 10.59
C PRO A 737 -19.27 -17.81 11.98
N PHE A 738 -18.57 -16.76 12.38
CA PHE A 738 -18.63 -16.14 13.71
C PHE A 738 -19.67 -15.02 13.85
N LEU A 739 -20.07 -14.42 12.74
CA LEU A 739 -21.09 -13.36 12.73
C LEU A 739 -22.49 -13.96 12.89
N GLY A 740 -22.72 -15.14 12.30
CA GLY A 740 -24.03 -15.80 12.30
C GLY A 740 -25.14 -14.90 11.74
N ASN A 741 -26.38 -15.06 12.22
CA ASN A 741 -27.52 -14.25 11.78
C ASN A 741 -27.66 -12.91 12.54
N ARG A 742 -26.63 -12.48 13.29
CA ARG A 742 -26.69 -11.29 14.18
C ARG A 742 -26.42 -9.96 13.47
N TYR A 743 -25.90 -9.97 12.24
CA TYR A 743 -25.44 -8.76 11.55
C TYR A 743 -26.15 -8.53 10.20
N ILE A 744 -26.13 -7.28 9.75
CA ILE A 744 -26.57 -6.83 8.42
C ILE A 744 -25.31 -6.44 7.62
N LYS A 745 -25.14 -7.00 6.42
CA LYS A 745 -23.99 -6.76 5.54
C LYS A 745 -24.26 -5.62 4.55
N ARG A 746 -23.25 -4.76 4.33
CA ARG A 746 -23.15 -3.84 3.18
C ARG A 746 -21.74 -3.91 2.58
N GLU A 747 -21.64 -3.85 1.26
CA GLU A 747 -20.33 -3.84 0.58
C GLU A 747 -19.92 -2.42 0.20
N MET A 748 -18.74 -2.01 0.64
CA MET A 748 -18.16 -0.69 0.42
C MET A 748 -16.84 -0.83 -0.36
N ARG A 749 -16.41 0.23 -1.05
CA ARG A 749 -15.12 0.24 -1.73
C ARG A 749 -14.02 0.76 -0.80
N LEU A 750 -12.92 0.02 -0.65
CA LEU A 750 -11.80 0.43 0.19
C LEU A 750 -10.82 1.31 -0.60
N VAL A 751 -10.20 0.72 -1.61
CA VAL A 751 -9.14 1.32 -2.42
C VAL A 751 -9.39 1.01 -3.89
N TRP A 752 -9.11 1.95 -4.78
CA TRP A 752 -9.18 1.73 -6.23
C TRP A 752 -7.91 2.16 -6.96
N TRP A 753 -7.68 1.50 -8.09
CA TRP A 753 -6.55 1.74 -8.99
C TRP A 753 -7.01 2.35 -10.31
N PRO A 754 -6.17 3.15 -10.97
CA PRO A 754 -6.51 3.72 -12.26
C PRO A 754 -6.63 2.65 -13.34
N ASP A 755 -7.25 3.01 -14.45
CA ASP A 755 -7.36 2.12 -15.61
C ASP A 755 -5.97 1.77 -16.14
N GLU A 756 -5.68 0.48 -16.23
CA GLU A 756 -4.40 -0.07 -16.66
C GLU A 756 -4.41 -0.58 -18.11
N SER A 757 -5.45 -0.24 -18.89
CA SER A 757 -5.59 -0.61 -20.30
C SER A 757 -4.37 -0.24 -21.18
N TYR A 758 -3.57 0.74 -20.74
CA TYR A 758 -2.33 1.15 -21.42
C TYR A 758 -1.18 0.15 -21.30
N LYS A 759 -1.23 -0.86 -20.41
CA LYS A 759 -0.11 -1.79 -20.19
C LYS A 759 0.16 -2.73 -21.36
N ASP A 760 -0.85 -2.99 -22.18
CA ASP A 760 -0.77 -3.98 -23.27
C ASP A 760 -0.67 -3.35 -24.67
N LEU A 761 -0.18 -2.11 -24.80
CA LEU A 761 -0.06 -1.46 -26.11
C LEU A 761 0.99 -2.14 -27.00
N ASN A 762 0.62 -2.43 -28.26
CA ASN A 762 1.47 -3.00 -29.31
C ASN A 762 1.12 -2.37 -30.69
N TRP A 763 1.88 -2.67 -31.78
CA TRP A 763 1.59 -2.08 -33.11
C TRP A 763 0.15 -2.32 -33.56
N LEU A 764 -0.39 -3.51 -33.29
CA LEU A 764 -1.74 -3.91 -33.67
C LEU A 764 -2.80 -3.09 -32.91
N LYS A 765 -2.67 -2.94 -31.59
CA LYS A 765 -3.58 -2.09 -30.79
C LYS A 765 -3.38 -0.60 -31.04
N LEU A 766 -2.21 -0.16 -31.51
CA LEU A 766 -1.98 1.24 -31.85
C LEU A 766 -2.55 1.60 -33.22
N PHE A 767 -2.24 0.84 -34.27
CA PHE A 767 -2.58 1.22 -35.66
C PHE A 767 -3.71 0.39 -36.27
N GLY A 768 -4.09 -0.71 -35.63
CA GLY A 768 -5.05 -1.69 -36.10
C GLY A 768 -4.44 -2.67 -37.09
N GLY A 769 -5.18 -3.73 -37.41
CA GLY A 769 -4.76 -4.77 -38.33
C GLY A 769 -5.46 -6.10 -38.06
N GLU A 770 -4.89 -7.19 -38.52
CA GLU A 770 -5.37 -8.54 -38.24
C GLU A 770 -4.46 -9.19 -37.18
N ASP A 771 -5.06 -9.81 -36.16
CA ASP A 771 -4.34 -10.65 -35.19
C ASP A 771 -3.88 -11.97 -35.84
N GLU A 772 -3.15 -12.79 -35.09
CA GLU A 772 -2.65 -14.10 -35.57
C GLU A 772 -3.76 -15.07 -35.99
N ASN A 773 -5.00 -14.83 -35.55
CA ASN A 773 -6.18 -15.63 -35.86
C ASN A 773 -7.03 -15.02 -37.00
N GLY A 774 -6.58 -13.92 -37.62
CA GLY A 774 -7.31 -13.21 -38.67
C GLY A 774 -8.46 -12.32 -38.17
N ASN A 775 -8.57 -12.06 -36.86
CA ASN A 775 -9.54 -11.12 -36.32
C ASN A 775 -9.05 -9.69 -36.52
N ILE A 776 -9.95 -8.81 -36.95
CA ILE A 776 -9.66 -7.39 -37.08
C ILE A 776 -9.58 -6.77 -35.69
N VAL A 777 -8.42 -6.21 -35.34
CA VAL A 777 -8.20 -5.39 -34.15
C VAL A 777 -8.22 -3.94 -34.58
N GLU A 778 -9.11 -3.14 -33.98
CA GLU A 778 -9.14 -1.70 -34.22
C GLU A 778 -8.04 -0.99 -33.43
N GLY A 779 -7.30 -0.13 -34.12
CA GLY A 779 -6.19 0.61 -33.52
C GLY A 779 -6.64 1.88 -32.80
N VAL A 780 -6.01 2.18 -31.68
CA VAL A 780 -6.22 3.42 -30.89
C VAL A 780 -5.89 4.69 -31.68
N LEU A 781 -4.87 4.66 -32.54
CA LEU A 781 -4.45 5.77 -33.40
C LEU A 781 -5.23 5.85 -34.72
N GLN A 782 -6.17 4.92 -34.98
CA GLN A 782 -7.08 5.08 -36.11
C GLN A 782 -7.92 6.34 -35.91
N PRO A 783 -8.25 7.10 -36.98
CA PRO A 783 -8.79 8.45 -36.84
C PRO A 783 -10.02 8.56 -35.94
N ASP A 784 -10.96 7.61 -36.00
CA ASP A 784 -12.21 7.68 -35.23
C ASP A 784 -12.00 7.27 -33.76
N ASN A 785 -11.17 6.26 -33.50
CA ASN A 785 -10.81 5.82 -32.15
C ASN A 785 -9.92 6.84 -31.44
N PHE A 786 -8.96 7.45 -32.14
CA PHE A 786 -8.11 8.49 -31.58
C PHE A 786 -8.93 9.74 -31.24
N LYS A 787 -9.85 10.15 -32.13
CA LYS A 787 -10.78 11.25 -31.85
C LYS A 787 -11.63 10.95 -30.62
N LYS A 788 -12.21 9.75 -30.54
CA LYS A 788 -13.00 9.31 -29.38
C LYS A 788 -12.16 9.36 -28.12
N LEU A 789 -10.96 8.77 -28.13
CA LEU A 789 -10.04 8.75 -27.00
C LEU A 789 -9.68 10.15 -26.50
N VAL A 790 -9.22 11.03 -27.40
CA VAL A 790 -8.82 12.39 -27.01
C VAL A 790 -10.04 13.21 -26.58
N ARG A 791 -11.18 13.09 -27.27
CA ARG A 791 -12.42 13.76 -26.87
C ARG A 791 -12.85 13.32 -25.47
N ASP A 792 -12.92 12.01 -25.26
CA ASP A 792 -13.46 11.44 -24.03
C ASP A 792 -12.48 11.67 -22.86
N LEU A 793 -11.17 11.50 -23.05
CA LEU A 793 -10.16 11.77 -22.01
C LEU A 793 -9.87 13.27 -21.81
N TRP A 794 -9.41 13.99 -22.84
CA TRP A 794 -8.99 15.40 -22.66
C TRP A 794 -10.17 16.35 -22.44
N PHE A 795 -11.32 16.12 -23.08
CA PHE A 795 -12.46 17.04 -22.96
C PHE A 795 -13.48 16.60 -21.93
N TYR A 796 -13.73 15.31 -21.73
CA TYR A 796 -14.81 14.86 -20.85
C TYR A 796 -14.38 14.08 -19.62
N HIS A 797 -13.12 13.63 -19.54
CA HIS A 797 -12.65 12.67 -18.53
C HIS A 797 -13.65 11.50 -18.41
N GLN A 798 -14.13 11.00 -19.54
CA GLN A 798 -15.02 9.85 -19.65
C GLN A 798 -14.21 8.60 -19.91
N TYR A 799 -14.49 7.59 -19.10
CA TYR A 799 -13.83 6.29 -19.12
C TYR A 799 -14.85 5.22 -19.51
N GLU A 800 -14.35 4.09 -20.00
CA GLU A 800 -15.18 3.00 -20.48
C GLU A 800 -16.08 2.42 -19.37
N ASN A 801 -15.55 2.37 -18.14
CA ASN A 801 -16.28 1.89 -16.96
C ASN A 801 -16.81 3.05 -16.12
N SER A 802 -18.06 2.93 -15.65
CA SER A 802 -18.61 3.86 -14.66
C SER A 802 -17.94 3.67 -13.29
N LEU A 803 -17.88 4.73 -12.46
CA LEU A 803 -17.30 4.67 -11.12
C LEU A 803 -17.95 3.60 -10.20
N ASN A 804 -19.22 3.28 -10.43
CA ASN A 804 -19.94 2.27 -9.65
C ASN A 804 -19.52 0.84 -10.04
N ASN A 805 -19.16 0.64 -11.30
CA ASN A 805 -18.75 -0.66 -11.86
C ASN A 805 -17.25 -0.64 -12.23
N TRP A 806 -16.44 0.07 -11.46
CA TRP A 806 -15.00 0.15 -11.72
C TRP A 806 -14.36 -1.22 -11.45
N PRO A 807 -13.61 -1.79 -12.41
CA PRO A 807 -13.11 -3.17 -12.29
C PRO A 807 -11.91 -3.30 -11.35
N PHE A 808 -11.14 -2.23 -11.15
CA PHE A 808 -9.91 -2.24 -10.36
C PHE A 808 -10.17 -1.66 -8.96
N VAL A 809 -10.96 -2.35 -8.14
CA VAL A 809 -11.37 -1.91 -6.81
C VAL A 809 -11.23 -3.04 -5.79
N HIS A 810 -10.59 -2.73 -4.67
CA HIS A 810 -10.60 -3.54 -3.46
C HIS A 810 -11.81 -3.15 -2.61
N ARG A 811 -12.58 -4.13 -2.11
CA ARG A 811 -13.78 -3.87 -1.32
C ARG A 811 -13.58 -4.35 0.12
N PHE A 812 -14.49 -3.90 0.96
CA PHE A 812 -14.64 -4.40 2.31
C PHE A 812 -16.12 -4.52 2.64
N ALA A 813 -16.46 -5.51 3.43
CA ALA A 813 -17.79 -5.70 3.96
C ALA A 813 -17.91 -4.97 5.30
N PHE A 814 -18.96 -4.15 5.41
CA PHE A 814 -19.40 -3.48 6.63
C PHE A 814 -20.58 -4.27 7.22
N TYR A 815 -20.36 -4.85 8.39
CA TYR A 815 -21.37 -5.59 9.14
C TYR A 815 -21.84 -4.78 10.35
N LEU A 816 -23.14 -4.52 10.46
CA LEU A 816 -23.77 -3.84 11.59
C LEU A 816 -24.67 -4.81 12.36
N ARG A 817 -24.50 -4.89 13.68
CA ARG A 817 -25.31 -5.78 14.53
C ARG A 817 -26.79 -5.36 14.50
N LYS A 818 -27.70 -6.33 14.34
CA LYS A 818 -29.14 -6.09 14.12
C LYS A 818 -29.83 -5.40 15.30
N ASP A 819 -29.45 -5.73 16.54
CA ASP A 819 -29.95 -5.08 17.76
C ASP A 819 -29.65 -3.58 17.77
N VAL A 820 -28.43 -3.20 17.38
CA VAL A 820 -27.99 -1.80 17.26
C VAL A 820 -28.74 -1.10 16.13
N ALA A 821 -28.88 -1.74 14.97
CA ALA A 821 -29.66 -1.21 13.86
C ALA A 821 -31.13 -0.97 14.25
N ASN A 822 -31.74 -1.88 15.01
CA ASN A 822 -33.14 -1.80 15.44
C ASN A 822 -33.40 -0.71 16.49
N GLN A 823 -32.41 -0.37 17.32
CA GLN A 823 -32.49 0.77 18.25
C GLN A 823 -32.55 2.13 17.52
N LEU A 824 -32.14 2.15 16.25
CA LEU A 824 -32.05 3.33 15.42
C LEU A 824 -33.16 3.29 14.36
N TRP A 825 -34.41 3.46 14.79
CA TRP A 825 -35.66 3.34 14.01
C TRP A 825 -35.71 4.03 12.62
N GLU A 826 -34.76 4.92 12.28
CA GLU A 826 -34.66 5.62 10.99
C GLU A 826 -33.22 5.67 10.45
N TYR A 827 -32.43 4.59 10.56
CA TYR A 827 -31.11 4.56 9.94
C TYR A 827 -31.20 4.26 8.44
N ALA A 828 -30.90 5.28 7.62
CA ALA A 828 -30.61 5.28 6.18
C ALA A 828 -31.12 4.09 5.34
N GLY A 829 -32.40 4.11 4.96
CA GLY A 829 -32.88 3.32 3.81
C GLY A 829 -32.81 1.80 3.98
N VAL A 830 -32.72 1.30 5.20
CA VAL A 830 -32.86 -0.13 5.50
C VAL A 830 -34.29 -0.53 5.16
N VAL A 831 -34.43 -1.22 4.03
CA VAL A 831 -35.62 -2.00 3.66
C VAL A 831 -35.98 -2.88 4.88
N PRO A 832 -37.29 -3.08 5.17
CA PRO A 832 -37.74 -3.79 6.37
C PRO A 832 -36.99 -5.11 6.57
N PRO A 833 -36.86 -5.61 7.81
CA PRO A 833 -36.08 -6.81 8.10
C PRO A 833 -36.47 -7.89 7.08
N ALA A 834 -35.45 -8.46 6.44
CA ALA A 834 -35.60 -9.67 5.65
C ALA A 834 -36.55 -10.58 6.43
N ALA A 835 -37.64 -11.00 5.76
CA ALA A 835 -38.66 -11.88 6.32
C ALA A 835 -38.00 -12.86 7.27
N GLU A 836 -38.57 -13.07 8.48
CA GLU A 836 -38.12 -14.10 9.42
C GLU A 836 -37.65 -15.29 8.62
N GLU A 837 -36.32 -15.45 8.55
CA GLU A 837 -35.74 -16.43 7.67
C GLU A 837 -36.10 -17.73 8.33
N LYS A 838 -37.10 -18.39 7.74
CA LYS A 838 -37.64 -19.64 8.24
C LYS A 838 -36.48 -20.54 8.56
N ASP A 839 -36.50 -21.10 9.75
CA ASP A 839 -35.54 -22.10 10.18
C ASP A 839 -35.26 -23.04 8.98
N PRO A 840 -34.00 -23.21 8.56
CA PRO A 840 -33.68 -23.88 7.31
C PRO A 840 -34.20 -25.32 7.26
N TYR A 841 -34.55 -25.88 8.42
CA TYR A 841 -35.18 -27.18 8.56
C TYR A 841 -36.72 -27.17 8.67
N GLU A 842 -37.35 -26.00 8.81
CA GLU A 842 -38.79 -25.83 9.00
C GLU A 842 -39.59 -26.44 7.84
N GLY A 843 -40.51 -27.36 8.16
CA GLY A 843 -41.42 -27.99 7.19
C GLY A 843 -40.77 -28.98 6.21
N LYS A 844 -39.48 -29.30 6.36
CA LYS A 844 -38.76 -30.21 5.44
C LYS A 844 -38.60 -31.65 5.97
N TYR A 845 -38.74 -31.87 7.27
CA TYR A 845 -38.40 -33.13 7.95
C TYR A 845 -39.47 -33.56 8.97
N LEU A 846 -39.29 -34.74 9.58
CA LEU A 846 -40.28 -35.43 10.42
C LEU A 846 -40.55 -34.78 11.79
N THR A 847 -41.37 -33.72 11.87
CA THR A 847 -41.50 -32.87 13.07
C THR A 847 -42.32 -33.41 14.26
N ASN A 848 -42.94 -34.60 14.20
CA ASN A 848 -43.94 -35.06 15.18
C ASN A 848 -43.63 -36.44 15.82
N LEU A 849 -42.36 -36.72 16.13
CA LEU A 849 -41.98 -37.93 16.83
C LEU A 849 -42.29 -37.81 18.34
N GLN A 850 -43.12 -38.71 18.88
CA GLN A 850 -43.41 -38.77 20.31
C GLN A 850 -42.54 -39.80 21.03
N ALA A 851 -42.09 -39.45 22.23
CA ALA A 851 -41.39 -40.40 23.10
C ALA A 851 -42.33 -41.55 23.49
N LYS A 852 -41.87 -42.79 23.30
CA LYS A 852 -42.62 -44.00 23.67
C LYS A 852 -42.65 -44.25 25.18
N ALA A 853 -41.67 -43.69 25.90
CA ALA A 853 -41.54 -43.81 27.35
C ALA A 853 -40.69 -42.66 27.90
N VAL A 854 -40.86 -42.40 29.20
CA VAL A 854 -40.03 -41.48 29.98
C VAL A 854 -39.39 -42.29 31.10
N VAL A 855 -38.07 -42.16 31.28
CA VAL A 855 -37.42 -42.74 32.45
C VAL A 855 -37.75 -41.86 33.64
N THR A 856 -38.33 -42.45 34.68
CA THR A 856 -38.69 -41.74 35.92
C THR A 856 -38.22 -42.54 37.13
N ALA A 857 -37.88 -41.83 38.21
CA ALA A 857 -37.57 -42.42 39.50
C ALA A 857 -38.50 -41.78 40.55
N PRO A 858 -39.58 -42.47 40.99
CA PRO A 858 -40.68 -41.87 41.77
C PRO A 858 -40.33 -41.15 43.09
N ASN A 859 -39.07 -41.23 43.57
CA ASN A 859 -38.60 -40.51 44.76
C ASN A 859 -37.18 -39.92 44.60
N VAL A 860 -36.63 -39.93 43.39
CA VAL A 860 -35.27 -39.45 43.08
C VAL A 860 -35.36 -38.53 41.86
N PRO A 861 -35.82 -37.27 42.03
CA PRO A 861 -36.02 -36.37 40.90
C PRO A 861 -34.67 -36.01 40.26
N PHE A 862 -34.65 -35.98 38.93
CA PHE A 862 -33.51 -35.43 38.19
C PHE A 862 -33.43 -33.92 38.38
N ASN A 863 -32.23 -33.37 38.20
CA ASN A 863 -31.96 -31.95 38.14
C ASN A 863 -30.88 -31.69 37.07
N ALA A 864 -31.33 -31.19 35.92
CA ALA A 864 -30.54 -30.94 34.72
C ALA A 864 -29.64 -32.13 34.30
N PRO A 865 -30.21 -33.31 34.00
CA PRO A 865 -29.40 -34.45 33.54
C PRO A 865 -28.70 -34.11 32.22
N LYS A 866 -27.36 -34.01 32.20
CA LYS A 866 -26.61 -33.54 31.02
C LYS A 866 -26.30 -34.63 30.01
N ASN A 867 -25.90 -35.83 30.45
CA ASN A 867 -25.60 -36.95 29.56
C ASN A 867 -25.90 -38.32 30.19
N MET A 868 -25.90 -39.37 29.37
CA MET A 868 -26.19 -40.73 29.79
C MET A 868 -25.48 -41.77 28.91
N ALA A 869 -25.32 -42.98 29.43
CA ALA A 869 -24.75 -44.11 28.71
C ALA A 869 -25.47 -45.42 29.05
N VAL A 870 -25.65 -46.27 28.04
CA VAL A 870 -26.25 -47.61 28.19
C VAL A 870 -25.13 -48.65 28.24
N ALA A 871 -25.14 -49.48 29.28
CA ALA A 871 -24.22 -50.59 29.46
C ALA A 871 -24.61 -51.80 28.58
N PRO A 872 -23.69 -52.74 28.30
CA PRO A 872 -23.98 -53.92 27.48
C PRO A 872 -25.09 -54.82 28.03
N ASP A 873 -25.31 -54.82 29.35
CA ASP A 873 -26.40 -55.55 30.02
C ASP A 873 -27.78 -54.85 29.89
N GLY A 874 -27.81 -53.68 29.23
CA GLY A 874 -28.99 -52.84 29.04
C GLY A 874 -29.23 -51.81 30.16
N SER A 875 -28.45 -51.82 31.24
CA SER A 875 -28.54 -50.84 32.32
C SER A 875 -28.25 -49.43 31.81
N LEU A 876 -28.96 -48.42 32.31
CA LEU A 876 -28.77 -47.01 31.94
C LEU A 876 -28.12 -46.25 33.09
N PHE A 877 -27.07 -45.51 32.79
CA PHE A 877 -26.39 -44.62 33.72
C PHE A 877 -26.60 -43.18 33.28
N VAL A 878 -27.03 -42.32 34.20
CA VAL A 878 -27.37 -40.92 33.94
C VAL A 878 -26.52 -40.02 34.84
N ALA A 879 -25.87 -39.02 34.26
CA ALA A 879 -25.20 -37.96 35.00
C ALA A 879 -26.25 -36.91 35.41
N ASP A 880 -26.62 -36.90 36.69
CA ASP A 880 -27.60 -35.99 37.28
C ASP A 880 -26.88 -34.72 37.78
N THR A 881 -26.53 -33.87 36.81
CA THR A 881 -25.45 -32.89 36.91
C THR A 881 -25.59 -31.90 38.06
N ASN A 882 -26.75 -31.25 38.20
CA ASN A 882 -26.95 -30.25 39.26
C ASN A 882 -27.13 -30.88 40.65
N ASN A 883 -27.38 -32.19 40.71
CA ASN A 883 -27.39 -32.95 41.96
C ASN A 883 -26.03 -33.59 42.27
N HIS A 884 -25.01 -33.38 41.41
CA HIS A 884 -23.63 -33.85 41.62
C HIS A 884 -23.51 -35.37 41.83
N ARG A 885 -24.32 -36.17 41.13
CA ARG A 885 -24.41 -37.63 41.33
C ARG A 885 -24.64 -38.39 40.03
N ILE A 886 -24.44 -39.70 40.06
CA ILE A 886 -24.77 -40.63 38.98
C ILE A 886 -25.93 -41.52 39.43
N LEU A 887 -26.89 -41.74 38.52
CA LEU A 887 -28.04 -42.60 38.72
C LEU A 887 -27.96 -43.82 37.82
N LYS A 888 -28.19 -45.01 38.37
CA LYS A 888 -28.26 -46.28 37.63
C LYS A 888 -29.69 -46.80 37.58
N PHE A 889 -30.08 -47.22 36.39
CA PHE A 889 -31.35 -47.87 36.09
C PHE A 889 -31.09 -49.24 35.48
N ASP A 890 -31.98 -50.20 35.73
CA ASP A 890 -31.91 -51.52 35.10
C ASP A 890 -32.36 -51.48 33.62
N ALA A 891 -32.28 -52.62 32.94
CA ALA A 891 -32.73 -52.75 31.55
C ALA A 891 -34.24 -52.48 31.38
N ALA A 892 -35.04 -52.62 32.44
CA ALA A 892 -36.46 -52.28 32.47
C ALA A 892 -36.72 -50.80 32.84
N ARG A 893 -35.66 -49.99 32.98
CA ARG A 893 -35.68 -48.57 33.34
C ARG A 893 -36.21 -48.29 34.75
N ASN A 894 -36.15 -49.27 35.66
CA ASN A 894 -36.39 -49.04 37.09
C ASN A 894 -35.12 -48.48 37.73
N PHE A 895 -35.28 -47.53 38.66
CA PHE A 895 -34.18 -47.02 39.45
C PHE A 895 -33.58 -48.13 40.32
N VAL A 896 -32.25 -48.28 40.27
CA VAL A 896 -31.50 -49.31 41.01
C VAL A 896 -30.75 -48.67 42.18
N GLN A 897 -29.93 -47.66 41.89
CA GLN A 897 -29.07 -47.02 42.88
C GLN A 897 -28.56 -45.66 42.40
N GLU A 898 -28.05 -44.88 43.35
CA GLU A 898 -27.36 -43.62 43.12
C GLU A 898 -26.04 -43.58 43.88
N TRP A 899 -25.07 -42.82 43.38
CA TRP A 899 -23.84 -42.51 44.11
C TRP A 899 -23.27 -41.15 43.70
N GLY A 900 -22.48 -40.57 44.58
CA GLY A 900 -21.91 -39.25 44.41
C GLY A 900 -22.65 -38.16 45.18
N GLU A 901 -21.92 -37.12 45.52
CA GLU A 901 -22.39 -35.91 46.18
C GLU A 901 -21.49 -34.74 45.77
N GLN A 902 -21.91 -33.51 46.06
CA GLN A 902 -21.11 -32.33 45.74
C GLN A 902 -19.79 -32.33 46.52
N GLY A 903 -18.66 -32.21 45.81
CA GLY A 903 -17.34 -32.12 46.43
C GLY A 903 -16.20 -32.42 45.46
N ASN A 904 -14.98 -32.54 46.00
CA ASN A 904 -13.76 -32.80 45.25
C ASN A 904 -13.00 -34.06 45.74
N GLY A 905 -13.52 -34.77 46.74
CA GLY A 905 -12.98 -36.03 47.22
C GLY A 905 -13.24 -37.21 46.26
N PRO A 906 -12.66 -38.39 46.51
CA PRO A 906 -12.93 -39.61 45.76
C PRO A 906 -14.43 -39.96 45.75
N GLY A 907 -15.02 -40.12 44.56
CA GLY A 907 -16.45 -40.41 44.40
C GLY A 907 -17.39 -39.23 44.62
N GLN A 908 -16.89 -38.03 44.91
CA GLN A 908 -17.65 -36.78 44.92
C GLN A 908 -17.49 -36.04 43.58
N PHE A 909 -18.48 -35.25 43.17
CA PHE A 909 -18.48 -34.58 41.86
C PHE A 909 -18.77 -33.07 41.96
N ASN A 910 -18.32 -32.32 40.96
CA ASN A 910 -18.70 -30.95 40.71
C ASN A 910 -19.21 -30.81 39.27
N GLU A 911 -20.54 -30.87 39.13
CA GLU A 911 -21.27 -30.99 37.87
C GLU A 911 -20.68 -32.08 36.96
N PRO A 912 -21.00 -33.37 37.21
CA PRO A 912 -20.62 -34.44 36.29
C PRO A 912 -21.43 -34.29 34.99
N TRP A 913 -20.75 -34.27 33.83
CA TRP A 913 -21.42 -34.12 32.54
C TRP A 913 -21.34 -35.39 31.70
N GLY A 914 -20.15 -35.73 31.19
CA GLY A 914 -19.93 -36.89 30.34
C GLY A 914 -19.88 -38.19 31.14
N ILE A 915 -20.45 -39.26 30.58
CA ILE A 915 -20.40 -40.60 31.15
C ILE A 915 -20.24 -41.63 30.03
N ALA A 916 -19.39 -42.63 30.24
CA ALA A 916 -19.23 -43.76 29.33
C ALA A 916 -19.04 -45.07 30.12
N ILE A 917 -19.53 -46.18 29.55
CA ILE A 917 -19.50 -47.50 30.19
C ILE A 917 -18.73 -48.48 29.31
N ALA A 918 -17.70 -49.12 29.88
CA ALA A 918 -16.92 -50.14 29.18
C ALA A 918 -17.65 -51.50 29.13
N GLN A 919 -17.16 -52.39 28.26
CA GLN A 919 -17.76 -53.71 28.07
C GLN A 919 -17.77 -54.58 29.34
N ASP A 920 -16.81 -54.37 30.24
CA ASP A 920 -16.71 -55.05 31.53
C ASP A 920 -17.59 -54.44 32.63
N GLY A 921 -18.33 -53.37 32.32
CA GLY A 921 -19.18 -52.64 33.25
C GLY A 921 -18.47 -51.51 34.01
N THR A 922 -17.19 -51.23 33.74
CA THR A 922 -16.49 -50.08 34.30
C THR A 922 -17.13 -48.77 33.83
N VAL A 923 -17.31 -47.82 34.75
CA VAL A 923 -17.96 -46.52 34.51
C VAL A 923 -16.92 -45.40 34.57
N TYR A 924 -16.84 -44.59 33.51
CA TYR A 924 -16.00 -43.39 33.44
C TYR A 924 -16.89 -42.15 33.44
N VAL A 925 -16.57 -41.17 34.28
CA VAL A 925 -17.35 -39.95 34.46
C VAL A 925 -16.44 -38.73 34.33
N ALA A 926 -16.84 -37.77 33.50
CA ALA A 926 -16.20 -36.46 33.40
C ALA A 926 -16.72 -35.57 34.52
N ASP A 927 -15.84 -35.31 35.48
CA ASP A 927 -16.10 -34.44 36.62
C ASP A 927 -15.69 -33.01 36.25
N THR A 928 -16.55 -32.37 35.45
CA THR A 928 -16.20 -31.23 34.58
C THR A 928 -15.55 -30.08 35.34
N TRP A 929 -16.14 -29.62 36.44
CA TRP A 929 -15.58 -28.50 37.20
C TRP A 929 -14.62 -28.90 38.33
N ASN A 930 -14.30 -30.19 38.45
CA ASN A 930 -13.11 -30.65 39.17
C ASN A 930 -11.95 -30.98 38.21
N HIS A 931 -12.13 -30.76 36.91
CA HIS A 931 -11.08 -30.89 35.89
C HIS A 931 -10.42 -32.28 35.84
N ARG A 932 -11.23 -33.33 36.02
CA ARG A 932 -10.74 -34.71 36.12
C ARG A 932 -11.73 -35.71 35.54
N ILE A 933 -11.24 -36.92 35.27
CA ILE A 933 -12.04 -38.10 34.96
C ILE A 933 -12.01 -39.02 36.17
N GLN A 934 -13.17 -39.57 36.56
CA GLN A 934 -13.30 -40.56 37.63
C GLN A 934 -13.75 -41.91 37.08
N LYS A 935 -13.19 -42.99 37.61
CA LYS A 935 -13.43 -44.39 37.24
C LYS A 935 -14.12 -45.13 38.39
N PHE A 936 -15.17 -45.88 38.07
CA PHE A 936 -15.96 -46.66 39.04
C PHE A 936 -16.22 -48.08 38.51
N ASP A 937 -16.53 -49.01 39.42
CA ASP A 937 -17.09 -50.30 39.02
C ASP A 937 -18.59 -50.20 38.68
N ALA A 938 -19.18 -51.29 38.19
CA ALA A 938 -20.61 -51.35 37.83
C ALA A 938 -21.56 -51.13 39.02
N ASN A 939 -21.06 -51.21 40.26
CA ASN A 939 -21.80 -50.97 41.49
C ASN A 939 -21.60 -49.55 42.04
N GLY A 940 -20.85 -48.69 41.35
CA GLY A 940 -20.61 -47.30 41.76
C GLY A 940 -19.49 -47.13 42.79
N ASN A 941 -18.67 -48.16 43.05
CA ASN A 941 -17.51 -48.01 43.91
C ASN A 941 -16.38 -47.29 43.17
N PHE A 942 -15.79 -46.29 43.81
CA PHE A 942 -14.66 -45.53 43.24
C PHE A 942 -13.42 -46.41 43.06
N LEU A 943 -12.86 -46.43 41.85
CA LEU A 943 -11.68 -47.20 41.49
C LEU A 943 -10.44 -46.33 41.26
N GLY A 944 -10.61 -45.07 40.85
CA GLY A 944 -9.51 -44.15 40.59
C GLY A 944 -9.94 -42.87 39.88
N SER A 945 -9.01 -41.92 39.74
CA SER A 945 -9.23 -40.67 39.00
C SER A 945 -7.93 -40.11 38.46
N TRP A 946 -7.98 -39.38 37.36
CA TRP A 946 -6.84 -38.68 36.76
C TRP A 946 -7.29 -37.35 36.17
N GLY A 947 -6.33 -36.45 35.92
CA GLY A 947 -6.57 -35.09 35.49
C GLY A 947 -6.38 -34.07 36.62
N THR A 948 -5.80 -32.93 36.27
CA THR A 948 -5.67 -31.74 37.12
C THR A 948 -5.98 -30.48 36.30
N PHE A 949 -6.40 -29.39 36.92
CA PHE A 949 -6.64 -28.14 36.19
C PHE A 949 -5.36 -27.61 35.50
N GLY A 950 -5.45 -27.27 34.22
CA GLY A 950 -4.45 -26.47 33.50
C GLY A 950 -5.00 -25.92 32.18
N ASP A 951 -4.63 -24.67 31.88
CA ASP A 951 -5.01 -23.89 30.70
C ASP A 951 -3.79 -23.82 29.76
N VAL A 952 -3.75 -24.72 28.78
CA VAL A 952 -2.54 -25.05 28.01
C VAL A 952 -2.66 -24.76 26.50
N GLY A 953 -3.85 -24.38 26.01
CA GLY A 953 -4.10 -23.77 24.70
C GLY A 953 -3.90 -24.63 23.44
N ASP A 954 -2.92 -25.56 23.41
CA ASP A 954 -2.54 -26.35 22.23
C ASP A 954 -2.61 -27.87 22.46
N ALA A 955 -2.89 -28.62 21.38
CA ALA A 955 -3.04 -30.09 21.42
C ALA A 955 -1.74 -30.87 21.62
N TYR A 956 -0.58 -30.23 21.44
CA TYR A 956 0.75 -30.88 21.47
C TYR A 956 1.61 -30.49 22.68
N ASP A 957 1.02 -29.97 23.75
CA ASP A 957 1.72 -29.75 25.02
C ASP A 957 2.20 -31.10 25.61
N GLU A 958 3.38 -31.12 26.21
CA GLU A 958 3.93 -32.28 26.93
C GLU A 958 3.08 -32.66 28.16
N ASN A 959 2.18 -31.78 28.63
CA ASN A 959 1.32 -31.97 29.80
C ASN A 959 -0.13 -32.39 29.46
N LEU A 960 -0.31 -33.49 28.70
CA LEU A 960 -1.63 -34.04 28.34
C LEU A 960 -2.54 -34.46 29.52
N GLY A 961 -1.99 -34.51 30.74
CA GLY A 961 -2.74 -34.79 31.96
C GLY A 961 -3.43 -33.57 32.59
N GLU A 962 -3.16 -32.36 32.10
CA GLU A 962 -3.83 -31.13 32.54
C GLU A 962 -5.10 -30.88 31.70
N LEU A 963 -6.25 -30.80 32.37
CA LEU A 963 -7.57 -30.68 31.76
C LEU A 963 -8.22 -29.35 32.15
N TYR A 964 -8.99 -28.77 31.24
CA TYR A 964 -9.85 -27.62 31.48
C TYR A 964 -11.28 -27.94 31.06
N GLY A 965 -12.10 -28.37 32.02
CA GLY A 965 -13.53 -28.58 31.80
C GLY A 965 -13.80 -29.75 30.84
N PRO A 966 -13.34 -30.98 31.14
CA PRO A 966 -13.64 -32.14 30.31
C PRO A 966 -15.15 -32.40 30.32
N ARG A 967 -15.77 -32.62 29.15
CA ARG A 967 -17.25 -32.72 29.04
C ARG A 967 -17.79 -33.96 28.35
N GLY A 968 -17.20 -34.37 27.24
CA GLY A 968 -17.58 -35.56 26.49
C GLY A 968 -16.63 -36.71 26.78
N ILE A 969 -17.18 -37.93 26.86
CA ILE A 969 -16.39 -39.16 26.96
C ILE A 969 -16.92 -40.17 25.94
N ALA A 970 -16.03 -40.78 25.17
CA ALA A 970 -16.29 -41.95 24.35
C ALA A 970 -15.26 -43.05 24.62
N LEU A 971 -15.60 -44.30 24.31
CA LEU A 971 -14.68 -45.44 24.41
C LEU A 971 -14.45 -46.02 23.01
N ASP A 972 -13.21 -46.36 22.70
CA ASP A 972 -12.90 -47.08 21.47
C ASP A 972 -13.03 -48.61 21.63
N ALA A 973 -12.83 -49.36 20.55
CA ALA A 973 -12.89 -50.82 20.54
C ALA A 973 -11.81 -51.51 21.41
N LYS A 974 -10.74 -50.80 21.80
CA LYS A 974 -9.68 -51.28 22.69
C LYS A 974 -9.99 -50.97 24.17
N GLY A 975 -11.02 -50.16 24.43
CA GLY A 975 -11.41 -49.69 25.75
C GLY A 975 -10.67 -48.41 26.19
N ASN A 976 -9.93 -47.75 25.31
CA ASN A 976 -9.30 -46.46 25.62
C ASN A 976 -10.36 -45.38 25.78
N VAL A 977 -10.09 -44.43 26.67
CA VAL A 977 -11.02 -43.37 27.08
C VAL A 977 -10.68 -42.08 26.34
N TRP A 978 -11.59 -41.65 25.47
CA TRP A 978 -11.46 -40.44 24.66
C TRP A 978 -12.24 -39.31 25.30
N VAL A 979 -11.57 -38.20 25.60
CA VAL A 979 -12.13 -37.08 26.35
C VAL A 979 -12.04 -35.80 25.54
N THR A 980 -13.15 -35.09 25.40
CA THR A 980 -13.12 -33.69 24.92
C THR A 980 -12.72 -32.78 26.06
N ASP A 981 -11.50 -32.25 25.98
CA ASP A 981 -10.92 -31.28 26.91
C ASP A 981 -11.32 -29.87 26.47
N THR A 982 -12.60 -29.55 26.71
CA THR A 982 -13.30 -28.46 26.02
C THR A 982 -12.63 -27.10 26.18
N GLY A 983 -12.16 -26.74 27.38
CA GLY A 983 -11.51 -25.45 27.63
C GLY A 983 -10.11 -25.31 27.02
N ASN A 984 -9.48 -26.43 26.63
CA ASN A 984 -8.19 -26.44 25.93
C ASN A 984 -8.34 -26.78 24.43
N GLU A 985 -9.58 -26.81 23.91
CA GLU A 985 -9.88 -26.95 22.48
C GLU A 985 -9.29 -28.21 21.81
N ARG A 986 -9.25 -29.34 22.55
CA ARG A 986 -8.63 -30.60 22.11
C ARG A 986 -9.38 -31.86 22.53
N VAL A 987 -9.03 -32.99 21.91
CA VAL A 987 -9.48 -34.34 22.27
C VAL A 987 -8.28 -35.16 22.70
N ILE A 988 -8.37 -35.82 23.86
CA ILE A 988 -7.27 -36.59 24.47
C ILE A 988 -7.65 -38.06 24.59
N GLU A 989 -6.72 -38.94 24.22
CA GLU A 989 -6.76 -40.38 24.44
C GLU A 989 -6.12 -40.74 25.78
N PHE A 990 -6.85 -41.46 26.64
CA PHE A 990 -6.31 -42.08 27.84
C PHE A 990 -6.39 -43.60 27.75
N SER A 991 -5.40 -44.29 28.33
CA SER A 991 -5.51 -45.71 28.61
C SER A 991 -6.65 -45.96 29.62
N PRO A 992 -7.18 -47.20 29.73
CA PRO A 992 -8.18 -47.55 30.74
C PRO A 992 -7.75 -47.23 32.19
N ASP A 993 -6.45 -47.10 32.44
CA ASP A 993 -5.88 -46.80 33.76
C ASP A 993 -5.56 -45.30 33.96
N GLY A 994 -5.86 -44.45 32.98
CA GLY A 994 -5.74 -42.99 33.09
C GLY A 994 -4.41 -42.39 32.62
N THR A 995 -3.57 -43.17 31.92
CA THR A 995 -2.34 -42.63 31.31
C THR A 995 -2.68 -41.97 29.98
N ALA A 996 -2.32 -40.70 29.78
CA ALA A 996 -2.50 -40.03 28.50
C ALA A 996 -1.62 -40.69 27.41
N LEU A 997 -2.22 -41.01 26.27
CA LEU A 997 -1.58 -41.73 25.17
C LEU A 997 -1.35 -40.83 23.95
N ASN A 998 -2.34 -40.02 23.59
CA ASN A 998 -2.32 -39.18 22.40
C ASN A 998 -3.32 -38.02 22.51
N ALA A 999 -3.22 -37.03 21.63
CA ALA A 999 -4.22 -35.97 21.50
C ALA A 999 -4.25 -35.40 20.07
N PHE A 1000 -5.38 -34.82 19.69
CA PHE A 1000 -5.54 -34.06 18.46
C PHE A 1000 -6.50 -32.89 18.65
N GLY A 1001 -6.42 -31.87 17.79
CA GLY A 1001 -7.18 -30.64 17.91
C GLY A 1001 -6.30 -29.39 17.99
N GLY A 1002 -6.83 -28.34 18.61
CA GLY A 1002 -6.20 -27.03 18.77
C GLY A 1002 -7.20 -25.91 18.48
N SER A 1003 -7.05 -24.76 19.12
CA SER A 1003 -7.97 -23.63 18.96
C SER A 1003 -7.98 -23.10 17.52
N GLY A 1004 -9.16 -23.03 16.89
CA GLY A 1004 -9.33 -22.40 15.57
C GLY A 1004 -10.49 -22.94 14.73
N ALA A 1005 -10.59 -22.46 13.49
CA ALA A 1005 -11.68 -22.79 12.56
C ALA A 1005 -11.24 -23.60 11.34
N GLU A 1006 -9.93 -23.85 11.15
CA GLU A 1006 -9.47 -24.72 10.07
C GLU A 1006 -9.88 -26.19 10.33
N PRO A 1007 -9.89 -27.07 9.31
CA PRO A 1007 -10.11 -28.50 9.51
C PRO A 1007 -9.11 -29.08 10.53
N GLY A 1008 -9.62 -29.81 11.51
CA GLY A 1008 -8.82 -30.36 12.62
C GLY A 1008 -8.58 -29.42 13.79
N GLN A 1009 -9.07 -28.18 13.74
CA GLN A 1009 -9.12 -27.26 14.88
C GLN A 1009 -10.54 -27.16 15.43
N PHE A 1010 -10.68 -26.82 16.71
CA PHE A 1010 -11.96 -26.73 17.41
C PHE A 1010 -12.13 -25.39 18.13
N ILE A 1011 -13.40 -25.02 18.36
CA ILE A 1011 -13.81 -24.03 19.35
C ILE A 1011 -15.02 -24.57 20.13
N GLU A 1012 -14.81 -24.81 21.42
CA GLU A 1012 -15.69 -25.50 22.35
C GLU A 1012 -16.16 -26.88 21.85
N PRO A 1013 -15.23 -27.87 21.70
CA PRO A 1013 -15.58 -29.24 21.38
C PRO A 1013 -16.28 -29.90 22.59
N VAL A 1014 -17.46 -30.47 22.39
CA VAL A 1014 -18.23 -31.07 23.49
C VAL A 1014 -18.59 -32.52 23.24
N GLY A 1015 -19.61 -32.79 22.42
CA GLY A 1015 -20.01 -34.16 22.09
C GLY A 1015 -18.94 -34.88 21.30
N ILE A 1016 -18.66 -36.13 21.67
CA ILE A 1016 -17.78 -37.04 20.93
C ILE A 1016 -18.45 -38.41 20.79
N ALA A 1017 -18.40 -38.98 19.58
CA ALA A 1017 -18.84 -40.34 19.30
C ALA A 1017 -17.86 -41.04 18.35
N ILE A 1018 -17.74 -42.35 18.48
CA ILE A 1018 -16.87 -43.20 17.65
C ILE A 1018 -17.76 -44.23 16.95
N ASP A 1019 -17.66 -44.31 15.63
CA ASP A 1019 -18.42 -45.31 14.85
C ASP A 1019 -17.75 -46.69 14.85
N LYS A 1020 -18.44 -47.68 14.29
CA LYS A 1020 -17.95 -49.08 14.20
C LYS A 1020 -16.65 -49.23 13.37
N ASP A 1021 -16.37 -48.26 12.50
CA ASP A 1021 -15.19 -48.25 11.63
C ASP A 1021 -14.02 -47.50 12.29
N GLY A 1022 -14.23 -46.93 13.49
CA GLY A 1022 -13.24 -46.20 14.27
C GLY A 1022 -13.13 -44.72 13.93
N ASN A 1023 -14.07 -44.16 13.17
CA ASN A 1023 -14.06 -42.73 12.87
C ASN A 1023 -14.64 -41.93 14.05
N PHE A 1024 -14.05 -40.76 14.30
CA PHE A 1024 -14.48 -39.87 15.37
C PHE A 1024 -15.41 -38.79 14.82
N TYR A 1025 -16.47 -38.47 15.55
CA TYR A 1025 -17.34 -37.34 15.28
C TYR A 1025 -17.32 -36.41 16.49
N VAL A 1026 -16.86 -35.18 16.27
CA VAL A 1026 -16.69 -34.18 17.31
C VAL A 1026 -17.62 -33.00 17.04
N ALA A 1027 -18.45 -32.66 18.01
CA ALA A 1027 -19.31 -31.48 18.00
C ALA A 1027 -18.47 -30.23 18.30
N ASP A 1028 -18.11 -29.51 17.24
CA ASP A 1028 -17.31 -28.28 17.27
C ASP A 1028 -18.26 -27.08 17.41
N THR A 1029 -18.71 -26.88 18.65
CA THR A 1029 -19.97 -26.19 18.96
C THR A 1029 -19.97 -24.75 18.48
N TRP A 1030 -18.92 -23.98 18.76
CA TRP A 1030 -18.89 -22.55 18.41
C TRP A 1030 -18.47 -22.28 16.97
N ASN A 1031 -17.87 -23.26 16.29
CA ASN A 1031 -17.73 -23.26 14.84
C ASN A 1031 -19.02 -23.73 14.12
N ARG A 1032 -20.08 -24.11 14.87
CA ARG A 1032 -21.40 -24.49 14.35
C ARG A 1032 -21.35 -25.66 13.37
N ARG A 1033 -20.48 -26.64 13.64
CA ARG A 1033 -20.25 -27.78 12.74
C ARG A 1033 -19.97 -29.06 13.53
N VAL A 1034 -20.15 -30.19 12.86
CA VAL A 1034 -19.58 -31.47 13.30
C VAL A 1034 -18.40 -31.77 12.38
N GLN A 1035 -17.29 -32.20 12.97
CA GLN A 1035 -16.12 -32.69 12.23
C GLN A 1035 -15.98 -34.19 12.39
N LYS A 1036 -15.72 -34.88 11.28
CA LYS A 1036 -15.46 -36.30 11.18
C LYS A 1036 -13.97 -36.54 10.93
N PHE A 1037 -13.36 -37.44 11.70
CA PHE A 1037 -11.95 -37.81 11.61
C PHE A 1037 -11.79 -39.30 11.36
N ASP A 1038 -10.74 -39.66 10.64
CA ASP A 1038 -10.34 -41.05 10.49
C ASP A 1038 -9.68 -41.60 11.78
N PRO A 1039 -9.39 -42.91 11.85
CA PRO A 1039 -8.70 -43.50 13.00
C PRO A 1039 -7.25 -42.98 13.23
N ASN A 1040 -6.69 -42.22 12.30
CA ASN A 1040 -5.38 -41.55 12.42
C ASN A 1040 -5.51 -40.07 12.79
N PHE A 1041 -6.73 -39.60 13.11
CA PHE A 1041 -7.06 -38.23 13.47
C PHE A 1041 -6.93 -37.21 12.32
N GLU A 1042 -6.90 -37.68 11.08
CA GLU A 1042 -6.94 -36.81 9.91
C GLU A 1042 -8.40 -36.37 9.64
N PRO A 1043 -8.67 -35.06 9.43
CA PRO A 1043 -10.01 -34.59 9.11
C PRO A 1043 -10.51 -35.19 7.79
N LEU A 1044 -11.65 -35.88 7.82
CA LEU A 1044 -12.27 -36.49 6.62
C LEU A 1044 -13.35 -35.59 6.02
N GLU A 1045 -14.27 -35.11 6.86
CA GLU A 1045 -15.45 -34.36 6.44
C GLU A 1045 -15.91 -33.43 7.56
N GLN A 1046 -16.56 -32.34 7.19
CA GLN A 1046 -17.23 -31.45 8.14
C GLN A 1046 -18.55 -30.98 7.54
N PHE A 1047 -19.57 -30.85 8.37
CA PHE A 1047 -20.88 -30.36 7.95
C PHE A 1047 -21.46 -29.37 8.96
N PRO A 1048 -22.10 -28.28 8.49
CA PRO A 1048 -22.67 -27.27 9.37
C PRO A 1048 -23.91 -27.81 10.08
N VAL A 1049 -24.13 -27.34 11.32
CA VAL A 1049 -25.36 -27.57 12.09
C VAL A 1049 -26.08 -26.24 12.23
N GLU A 1050 -27.11 -26.04 11.40
CA GLU A 1050 -27.86 -24.79 11.31
C GLU A 1050 -28.87 -24.67 12.47
N GLY A 1051 -28.37 -24.34 13.66
CA GLY A 1051 -29.17 -24.21 14.89
C GLY A 1051 -28.33 -23.96 16.14
N TRP A 1052 -27.04 -24.30 16.10
CA TRP A 1052 -26.07 -23.99 17.14
C TRP A 1052 -25.64 -22.51 17.11
N ASP A 1053 -26.58 -21.58 17.23
CA ASP A 1053 -26.28 -20.14 17.19
C ASP A 1053 -25.87 -19.57 18.57
N SER A 1054 -25.99 -20.37 19.62
CA SER A 1054 -25.71 -19.97 21.00
C SER A 1054 -24.25 -20.14 21.41
N GLN A 1055 -23.78 -19.18 22.20
CA GLN A 1055 -22.46 -19.22 22.84
C GLN A 1055 -22.52 -19.59 24.33
N SER A 1056 -23.66 -20.13 24.80
CA SER A 1056 -23.78 -20.62 26.17
C SER A 1056 -22.72 -21.66 26.48
N VAL A 1057 -21.96 -21.46 27.57
CA VAL A 1057 -21.00 -22.46 28.08
C VAL A 1057 -21.69 -23.64 28.75
N VAL A 1058 -22.99 -23.53 29.06
CA VAL A 1058 -23.78 -24.53 29.79
C VAL A 1058 -24.68 -25.36 28.86
N ASN A 1059 -25.26 -24.74 27.82
CA ASN A 1059 -26.23 -25.37 26.93
C ASN A 1059 -25.50 -26.03 25.75
N LYS A 1060 -24.89 -27.19 25.99
CA LYS A 1060 -24.02 -27.82 25.00
C LYS A 1060 -24.63 -29.06 24.34
N PRO A 1061 -24.40 -29.23 23.04
CA PRO A 1061 -24.89 -30.38 22.29
C PRO A 1061 -24.04 -31.62 22.53
N TYR A 1062 -24.67 -32.79 22.42
CA TYR A 1062 -24.02 -34.09 22.37
C TYR A 1062 -24.34 -34.79 21.05
N ILE A 1063 -23.56 -35.83 20.75
CA ILE A 1063 -23.61 -36.61 19.52
C ILE A 1063 -23.65 -38.10 19.84
N ALA A 1064 -24.42 -38.86 19.07
CA ALA A 1064 -24.45 -40.31 19.09
C ALA A 1064 -24.46 -40.86 17.66
N VAL A 1065 -23.90 -42.05 17.46
CA VAL A 1065 -23.87 -42.73 16.17
C VAL A 1065 -24.49 -44.11 16.31
N ASP A 1066 -25.36 -44.50 15.38
CA ASP A 1066 -25.98 -45.84 15.38
C ASP A 1066 -25.14 -46.87 14.60
N ALA A 1067 -25.59 -48.14 14.62
CA ALA A 1067 -24.91 -49.25 13.95
C ALA A 1067 -24.84 -49.11 12.40
N GLU A 1068 -25.65 -48.24 11.82
CA GLU A 1068 -25.68 -47.93 10.38
C GLU A 1068 -24.84 -46.67 10.05
N ASN A 1069 -24.13 -46.11 11.02
CA ASN A 1069 -23.38 -44.86 10.95
C ASN A 1069 -24.27 -43.63 10.66
N ASN A 1070 -25.55 -43.64 11.04
CA ASN A 1070 -26.34 -42.40 11.11
C ASN A 1070 -25.95 -41.62 12.37
N ILE A 1071 -25.92 -40.30 12.25
CA ILE A 1071 -25.41 -39.39 13.27
C ILE A 1071 -26.60 -38.66 13.88
N TYR A 1072 -26.70 -38.64 15.21
CA TYR A 1072 -27.75 -37.95 15.93
C TYR A 1072 -27.11 -36.88 16.80
N ILE A 1073 -27.57 -35.65 16.66
CA ILE A 1073 -27.10 -34.53 17.47
C ILE A 1073 -28.25 -33.86 18.18
N THR A 1074 -27.98 -33.33 19.36
CA THR A 1074 -28.92 -32.44 20.04
C THR A 1074 -28.70 -30.99 19.62
N ASP A 1075 -29.78 -30.25 19.55
CA ASP A 1075 -29.78 -28.79 19.40
C ASP A 1075 -30.51 -28.21 20.62
N PRO A 1076 -29.77 -27.94 21.72
CA PRO A 1076 -30.38 -27.59 23.00
C PRO A 1076 -31.27 -26.36 22.93
N GLU A 1077 -30.85 -25.32 22.20
CA GLU A 1077 -31.58 -24.05 22.12
C GLU A 1077 -32.59 -24.03 20.97
N GLY A 1078 -32.41 -24.89 19.96
CA GLY A 1078 -33.47 -25.23 19.01
C GLY A 1078 -34.53 -26.19 19.56
N PHE A 1079 -34.41 -26.65 20.81
CA PHE A 1079 -35.34 -27.54 21.50
C PHE A 1079 -35.60 -28.87 20.76
N ARG A 1080 -34.61 -29.38 20.04
CA ARG A 1080 -34.78 -30.48 19.09
C ARG A 1080 -33.60 -31.41 19.01
N VAL A 1081 -33.82 -32.53 18.33
CA VAL A 1081 -32.79 -33.49 17.92
C VAL A 1081 -32.77 -33.57 16.41
N ILE A 1082 -31.59 -33.66 15.82
CA ILE A 1082 -31.39 -33.73 14.37
C ILE A 1082 -30.63 -35.03 14.04
N LYS A 1083 -31.19 -35.82 13.12
CA LYS A 1083 -30.56 -37.01 12.54
C LYS A 1083 -29.94 -36.66 11.20
N PHE A 1084 -28.67 -36.97 11.03
CA PHE A 1084 -27.91 -36.89 9.79
C PHE A 1084 -27.58 -38.29 9.26
N SER A 1085 -27.46 -38.43 7.95
CA SER A 1085 -26.82 -39.59 7.33
C SER A 1085 -25.29 -39.49 7.43
N ASN A 1086 -24.59 -40.60 7.15
CA ASN A 1086 -23.12 -40.69 7.18
C ASN A 1086 -22.39 -39.68 6.26
N ASP A 1087 -23.10 -39.07 5.30
CA ASP A 1087 -22.61 -38.00 4.41
C ASP A 1087 -22.96 -36.58 4.91
N GLY A 1088 -23.28 -36.43 6.20
CA GLY A 1088 -23.53 -35.11 6.82
C GLY A 1088 -24.80 -34.41 6.38
N LYS A 1089 -25.75 -35.10 5.73
CA LYS A 1089 -27.04 -34.53 5.31
C LYS A 1089 -28.14 -34.79 6.33
N PRO A 1090 -28.94 -33.77 6.72
CA PRO A 1090 -30.07 -33.96 7.62
C PRO A 1090 -31.16 -34.83 6.97
N ARG A 1091 -31.68 -35.78 7.74
CA ARG A 1091 -32.69 -36.77 7.32
C ARG A 1091 -33.97 -36.69 8.13
N ALA A 1092 -33.85 -36.41 9.43
CA ALA A 1092 -34.99 -36.22 10.30
C ALA A 1092 -34.65 -35.21 11.40
N LEU A 1093 -35.67 -34.56 11.94
CA LEU A 1093 -35.55 -33.77 13.16
C LEU A 1093 -36.88 -33.78 13.90
N TRP A 1094 -36.84 -33.74 15.22
CA TRP A 1094 -38.05 -33.71 16.04
C TRP A 1094 -37.79 -32.97 17.34
N GLY A 1095 -38.88 -32.50 17.95
CA GLY A 1095 -38.85 -31.64 19.12
C GLY A 1095 -39.18 -30.20 18.78
N ILE A 1096 -39.98 -29.60 19.66
CA ILE A 1096 -40.24 -28.17 19.74
C ILE A 1096 -40.19 -27.78 21.22
N GLY A 1097 -40.07 -26.48 21.51
CA GLY A 1097 -40.06 -25.96 22.88
C GLY A 1097 -41.33 -26.36 23.65
N GLY A 1098 -41.18 -27.15 24.71
CA GLY A 1098 -42.32 -27.55 25.55
C GLY A 1098 -42.01 -28.70 26.50
N SER A 1099 -43.05 -29.20 27.17
CA SER A 1099 -42.95 -30.24 28.22
C SER A 1099 -43.77 -31.50 27.91
N ASN A 1100 -44.44 -31.60 26.75
CA ASN A 1100 -45.16 -32.81 26.36
C ASN A 1100 -44.19 -33.92 25.92
N LEU A 1101 -44.70 -35.12 25.63
CA LEU A 1101 -43.88 -36.26 25.19
C LEU A 1101 -43.28 -36.09 23.78
N ALA A 1102 -43.73 -35.10 23.01
CA ALA A 1102 -43.18 -34.73 21.70
C ALA A 1102 -42.20 -33.55 21.78
N ASP A 1103 -42.20 -32.84 22.90
CA ASP A 1103 -41.56 -31.54 23.05
C ASP A 1103 -40.37 -31.64 24.01
N MET A 1104 -39.41 -30.73 23.88
CA MET A 1104 -38.22 -30.68 24.74
C MET A 1104 -37.95 -29.22 25.14
N GLN A 1105 -37.25 -29.00 26.25
CA GLN A 1105 -36.90 -27.65 26.70
C GLN A 1105 -35.39 -27.41 26.70
N LEU A 1106 -34.59 -28.44 26.93
CA LEU A 1106 -33.13 -28.34 26.75
C LEU A 1106 -32.56 -29.73 26.47
N PRO A 1107 -32.74 -30.28 25.26
CA PRO A 1107 -32.16 -31.57 24.91
C PRO A 1107 -30.64 -31.46 24.88
N THR A 1108 -29.93 -32.16 25.76
CA THR A 1108 -28.46 -32.17 25.80
C THR A 1108 -27.91 -33.54 25.45
N GLY A 1109 -27.94 -34.50 26.37
CA GLY A 1109 -27.33 -35.81 26.20
C GLY A 1109 -28.12 -36.68 25.24
N ILE A 1110 -27.42 -37.49 24.45
CA ILE A 1110 -28.06 -38.44 23.52
C ILE A 1110 -27.27 -39.74 23.47
N THR A 1111 -27.97 -40.88 23.50
CA THR A 1111 -27.37 -42.20 23.34
C THR A 1111 -28.35 -43.16 22.66
N ILE A 1112 -27.85 -44.28 22.16
CA ILE A 1112 -28.64 -45.26 21.41
C ILE A 1112 -28.45 -46.62 22.06
N ASP A 1113 -29.55 -47.30 22.39
CA ASP A 1113 -29.47 -48.64 22.96
C ASP A 1113 -29.31 -49.74 21.89
N ALA A 1114 -29.00 -50.96 22.33
CA ALA A 1114 -28.80 -52.10 21.43
C ALA A 1114 -30.02 -52.47 20.56
N ASN A 1115 -31.22 -51.98 20.90
CA ASN A 1115 -32.44 -52.18 20.12
C ASN A 1115 -32.70 -51.02 19.13
N GLY A 1116 -31.77 -50.06 19.02
CA GLY A 1116 -31.89 -48.87 18.19
C GLY A 1116 -32.78 -47.77 18.76
N ASN A 1117 -33.16 -47.84 20.05
CA ASN A 1117 -33.93 -46.76 20.66
C ASN A 1117 -33.03 -45.58 20.98
N ILE A 1118 -33.56 -44.37 20.77
CA ILE A 1118 -32.83 -43.12 20.97
C ILE A 1118 -33.25 -42.55 22.32
N LEU A 1119 -32.29 -42.39 23.23
CA LEU A 1119 -32.52 -41.81 24.55
C LEU A 1119 -31.97 -40.39 24.56
N VAL A 1120 -32.79 -39.43 25.00
CA VAL A 1120 -32.44 -37.99 25.00
C VAL A 1120 -32.63 -37.42 26.40
N ALA A 1121 -31.61 -36.71 26.89
CA ALA A 1121 -31.64 -36.01 28.17
C ALA A 1121 -32.28 -34.64 27.95
N ASP A 1122 -33.53 -34.49 28.38
CA ASP A 1122 -34.24 -33.21 28.32
C ASP A 1122 -33.96 -32.48 29.63
N ALA A 1123 -32.79 -31.85 29.70
CA ALA A 1123 -32.24 -31.26 30.91
C ALA A 1123 -33.14 -30.15 31.48
N GLY A 1124 -33.85 -29.41 30.61
CA GLY A 1124 -34.73 -28.33 31.02
C GLY A 1124 -35.99 -28.82 31.73
N ASN A 1125 -36.52 -29.98 31.30
CA ASN A 1125 -37.67 -30.63 31.93
C ASN A 1125 -37.30 -31.69 32.98
N ASN A 1126 -36.01 -31.85 33.31
CA ASN A 1126 -35.52 -32.82 34.30
C ASN A 1126 -35.99 -34.26 34.03
N ARG A 1127 -35.83 -34.75 32.79
CA ARG A 1127 -36.28 -36.10 32.41
C ARG A 1127 -35.43 -36.70 31.29
N ILE A 1128 -35.52 -38.03 31.14
CA ILE A 1128 -34.97 -38.75 29.99
C ILE A 1128 -36.11 -39.27 29.12
N LEU A 1129 -36.11 -38.90 27.85
CA LEU A 1129 -37.08 -39.33 26.86
C LEU A 1129 -36.54 -40.52 26.07
N ILE A 1130 -37.38 -41.52 25.79
CA ILE A 1130 -37.03 -42.66 24.94
C ILE A 1130 -37.88 -42.60 23.67
N PHE A 1131 -37.21 -42.54 22.52
CA PHE A 1131 -37.83 -42.59 21.19
C PHE A 1131 -37.55 -43.97 20.55
N GLY A 1132 -38.46 -44.42 19.69
CA GLY A 1132 -38.20 -45.60 18.86
C GLY A 1132 -37.15 -45.30 17.76
N PRO A 1133 -36.64 -46.34 17.08
CA PRO A 1133 -35.80 -46.15 15.91
C PRO A 1133 -36.50 -45.26 14.87
N VAL A 1134 -35.77 -44.29 14.32
CA VAL A 1134 -36.28 -43.40 13.27
C VAL A 1134 -35.76 -43.92 11.93
N GLU A 1135 -36.65 -44.48 11.10
CA GLU A 1135 -36.31 -44.91 9.74
C GLU A 1135 -35.95 -43.70 8.86
N GLN A 1136 -35.17 -43.94 7.79
CA GLN A 1136 -34.65 -42.91 6.88
C GLN A 1136 -35.71 -42.17 6.07
#